data_AF-A0A4W2G169-F1
#
_entry.id   AF-A0A4W2G169-F1
#
_cell.length_a   1.000
_cell.length_b   1.000
_cell.length_c   1.000
_cell.angle_alpha   90.00
_cell.angle_beta   90.00
_cell.angle_gamma   90.00
#
_symmetry.space_group_name_H-M   'P 1'
#
loop_
_entity.id
_entity.type
_entity.pdbx_description
1 polymer ?
#
loop_
_entity_poly.entity_id
_entity_poly.type
_entity_poly.pdbx_seq_one_letter_code
_entity_poly.pdbx_strand_id
1 'polypeptide(L)'
;MVRSPDLLAALLGLGLGAVLTLPGRRLVFAPAAKARWLAPRVRAPGPLDSLYGTVRGFLSVVQLNPFPAGEWRVGTAPHASPLAQVVRYQAGYVVCAVIAGLYLLAMPTAGLCFCCLRCRRRCGGRVKMEHKAMACERAVLVTFLLLTTLVLLIGVVTAFVTNQHMHEQMGPSAEAVPQTLLSLRGLVSEVPLELQAVAEQFSLPQEQVLKELNGVGSSIGKAIHSQLKSTMYEALASVLSLGQALQVSVDHLRGLNATSVELQEGQEALAPALHGHRQRLLSLLQEPPCQGCAGALDKSHTLELGADFSQVPSVDHVLHQLKGVPEANFYSMVLEVSPLLLWAELKKVVAEQPRGLNTMGEAFPVWEAASRWSQALEEVEERSRPFLEEVQSYERYRWIAGCVLCSVVLLVVVCNLLGLNLGIWGLSAREDPSHSEAKGESGARFLMVGVGFSFLFAVPLIILIFSTFLVGGNVQTLVCQSWESGELYEFVDTPGNLPPSMNLSQLLGLKKNLSILLAYEQCKQGAVLWTVLQLNDSYDLEKHLDISQYTIKLQQELQKLKVDVKNLDLLSPAARRDLEALQSSGLESIHYPGFLAEIQKPVVNSDVEKLAQELDGLSQTQGNATLGQKLQEEARGLQHLHQEKILPQQNLVAKLNRSVQALASSAPHLQSEISGVLDRVTHLKEELPTWATHILRNESECFLKREMGYFSQYMAWVREEVTQRIATCQPLSGALDSGRVILCDMVADPWNAFWFCLGWCTFFLIPSIVFAIKTSKYFRPIRKRLSSTSSEETQLFHIPRVTSLKL
;
A
#
# COMPACT_ATOMS: atom_id res chain seq x y z
N MET A 1 -26.16 29.17 -18.87
CA MET A 1 -24.80 29.49 -19.35
C MET A 1 -23.99 30.00 -18.18
N VAL A 2 -22.69 29.63 -18.12
CA VAL A 2 -21.69 29.86 -17.05
C VAL A 2 -21.84 28.86 -15.88
N ARG A 3 -21.23 27.66 -15.89
CA ARG A 3 -19.80 27.22 -15.81
C ARG A 3 -19.11 27.52 -14.47
N SER A 4 -18.98 26.44 -13.69
CA SER A 4 -18.21 26.18 -12.48
C SER A 4 -16.69 26.05 -12.74
N PRO A 5 -15.81 26.36 -11.77
CA PRO A 5 -14.40 26.01 -11.81
C PRO A 5 -14.06 24.96 -10.74
N ASP A 6 -13.86 23.71 -11.16
CA ASP A 6 -13.23 22.65 -10.37
C ASP A 6 -12.49 21.72 -11.34
N LEU A 7 -11.26 22.09 -11.76
CA LEU A 7 -10.35 21.19 -12.48
C LEU A 7 -8.98 21.84 -12.75
N LEU A 8 -8.22 22.24 -11.73
CA LEU A 8 -6.83 22.73 -11.94
C LEU A 8 -5.89 22.52 -10.74
N ALA A 9 -6.10 21.48 -9.93
CA ALA A 9 -5.20 21.13 -8.81
C ALA A 9 -4.57 19.72 -8.90
N ALA A 10 -4.78 18.97 -10.00
CA ALA A 10 -4.35 17.57 -10.09
C ALA A 10 -3.09 17.30 -10.94
N LEU A 11 -2.32 18.31 -11.37
CA LEU A 11 -1.23 18.10 -12.36
C LEU A 11 0.13 18.74 -12.04
N LEU A 12 0.44 19.04 -10.77
CA LEU A 12 1.75 19.62 -10.39
C LEU A 12 2.48 18.87 -9.27
N GLY A 13 2.40 17.53 -9.25
CA GLY A 13 3.09 16.68 -8.27
C GLY A 13 4.11 15.68 -8.85
N LEU A 14 4.47 15.80 -10.14
CA LEU A 14 5.43 14.90 -10.79
C LEU A 14 6.68 15.67 -11.19
N GLY A 15 7.61 15.83 -10.24
CA GLY A 15 8.89 16.45 -10.52
C GLY A 15 9.88 16.34 -9.36
N LEU A 16 10.91 15.53 -9.60
CA LEU A 16 12.25 15.53 -8.99
C LEU A 16 12.54 14.49 -7.91
N GLY A 17 13.16 13.41 -8.39
CA GLY A 17 13.81 12.36 -7.61
C GLY A 17 14.18 11.15 -8.46
N ALA A 18 14.57 11.36 -9.73
CA ALA A 18 14.98 10.27 -10.61
C ALA A 18 16.42 9.84 -10.28
N VAL A 19 16.55 9.03 -9.22
CA VAL A 19 17.72 8.15 -9.08
C VAL A 19 17.53 7.04 -10.12
N LEU A 20 18.36 7.05 -11.15
CA LEU A 20 18.47 6.01 -12.17
C LEU A 20 18.72 4.66 -11.49
N THR A 21 17.65 3.88 -11.32
CA THR A 21 17.68 2.49 -10.89
C THR A 21 17.23 1.62 -12.07
N LEU A 22 17.99 0.55 -12.30
CA LEU A 22 17.86 -0.38 -13.43
C LEU A 22 16.41 -0.88 -13.64
N PRO A 23 16.05 -1.35 -14.85
CA PRO A 23 14.71 -1.84 -15.18
C PRO A 23 14.47 -3.22 -14.54
N GLY A 24 14.26 -3.25 -13.22
CA GLY A 24 13.61 -4.35 -12.51
C GLY A 24 12.11 -4.07 -12.41
N ARG A 25 11.27 -5.12 -12.44
CA ARG A 25 9.84 -4.98 -12.10
C ARG A 25 9.72 -4.34 -10.71
N ARG A 26 8.92 -3.27 -10.56
CA ARG A 26 8.58 -2.75 -9.23
C ARG A 26 7.59 -3.69 -8.55
N LEU A 27 7.87 -4.04 -7.30
CA LEU A 27 6.88 -4.69 -6.45
C LEU A 27 5.82 -3.66 -6.05
N VAL A 28 4.55 -4.08 -6.04
CA VAL A 28 3.43 -3.27 -5.56
C VAL A 28 2.99 -3.86 -4.24
N PHE A 29 3.05 -3.05 -3.19
CA PHE A 29 2.63 -3.41 -1.84
C PHE A 29 1.23 -2.85 -1.58
N ALA A 30 0.41 -3.59 -0.84
CA ALA A 30 -0.91 -3.13 -0.44
C ALA A 30 -0.77 -2.13 0.72
N PRO A 31 -1.42 -0.96 0.68
CA PRO A 31 -1.39 -0.04 1.80
C PRO A 31 -2.00 -0.70 3.03
N ALA A 32 -1.34 -0.57 4.17
CA ALA A 32 -1.78 -1.15 5.44
C ALA A 32 -2.61 -0.16 6.27
N ALA A 33 -2.41 1.14 6.04
CA ALA A 33 -3.11 2.20 6.77
C ALA A 33 -4.62 2.20 6.46
N LYS A 34 -5.44 2.10 7.50
CA LYS A 34 -6.90 2.28 7.39
C LYS A 34 -7.25 3.76 7.54
N ALA A 35 -8.11 4.26 6.64
CA ALA A 35 -8.68 5.60 6.78
C ALA A 35 -9.68 5.62 7.95
N ARG A 36 -9.29 6.24 9.06
CA ARG A 36 -10.14 6.41 10.24
C ARG A 36 -10.74 7.81 10.24
N TRP A 37 -12.06 7.87 10.21
CA TRP A 37 -12.81 9.13 10.24
C TRP A 37 -13.65 9.20 11.50
N LEU A 38 -13.29 10.11 12.40
CA LEU A 38 -14.21 10.56 13.44
C LEU A 38 -15.10 11.62 12.80
N ALA A 39 -16.42 11.37 12.72
CA ALA A 39 -17.34 12.35 12.17
C ALA A 39 -17.28 13.63 13.05
N PRO A 40 -16.92 14.80 12.49
CA PRO A 40 -16.81 16.02 13.27
C PRO A 40 -18.19 16.39 13.80
N ARG A 41 -18.29 16.61 15.12
CA ARG A 41 -19.50 17.19 15.68
C ARG A 41 -19.52 18.68 15.41
N VAL A 42 -20.55 19.11 14.71
CA VAL A 42 -20.83 20.52 14.44
C VAL A 42 -22.23 20.82 14.91
N ARG A 43 -22.39 21.94 15.59
CA ARG A 43 -23.70 22.48 15.89
C ARG A 43 -24.24 23.15 14.63
N ALA A 44 -25.39 22.71 14.14
CA ALA A 44 -26.05 23.38 13.03
C ALA A 44 -26.50 24.79 13.44
N PRO A 45 -26.36 25.80 12.55
CA PRO A 45 -26.83 27.14 12.84
C PRO A 45 -28.35 27.15 13.06
N GLY A 46 -28.79 27.84 14.10
CA GLY A 46 -30.17 27.84 14.58
C GLY A 46 -30.69 29.24 14.92
N PRO A 47 -32.00 29.36 15.16
CA PRO A 47 -32.64 30.65 15.47
C PRO A 47 -32.14 31.30 16.77
N LEU A 48 -31.49 30.53 17.65
CA LEU A 48 -30.94 31.01 18.92
C LEU A 48 -29.51 31.57 18.80
N ASP A 49 -28.84 31.44 17.65
CA ASP A 49 -27.43 31.83 17.51
C ASP A 49 -27.20 33.33 17.76
N SER A 50 -28.14 34.17 17.33
CA SER A 50 -28.07 35.62 17.61
C SER A 50 -28.13 35.91 19.11
N LEU A 51 -28.91 35.12 19.87
CA LEU A 51 -28.99 35.24 21.32
C LEU A 51 -27.69 34.77 21.97
N TYR A 52 -27.15 33.63 21.53
CA TYR A 52 -25.86 33.12 22.01
C TYR A 52 -24.72 34.12 21.76
N GLY A 53 -24.63 34.69 20.56
CA GLY A 53 -23.68 35.75 20.24
C GLY A 53 -23.82 36.98 21.14
N THR A 54 -25.05 37.40 21.42
CA THR A 54 -25.33 38.52 22.34
C THR A 54 -24.85 38.22 23.76
N VAL A 55 -25.12 37.01 24.26
CA VAL A 55 -24.72 36.60 25.63
C VAL A 55 -23.20 36.48 25.73
N ARG A 56 -22.53 35.92 24.72
CA ARG A 56 -21.07 35.87 24.65
C ARG A 56 -20.46 37.27 24.63
N GLY A 57 -21.05 38.21 23.87
CA GLY A 57 -20.65 39.61 23.85
C GLY A 57 -20.87 40.32 25.20
N PHE A 58 -21.95 40.00 25.93
CA PHE A 58 -22.13 40.47 27.29
C PHE A 58 -21.04 39.92 28.23
N LEU A 59 -20.76 38.61 28.14
CA LEU A 59 -19.76 37.95 28.99
C LEU A 59 -18.33 38.45 28.72
N SER A 60 -17.99 38.82 27.48
CA SER A 60 -16.68 39.44 27.18
C SER A 60 -16.55 40.87 27.74
N VAL A 61 -17.67 41.58 27.93
CA VAL A 61 -17.67 42.86 28.66
C VAL A 61 -17.56 42.64 30.17
N VAL A 62 -18.18 41.58 30.70
CA VAL A 62 -18.05 41.20 32.11
C VAL A 62 -16.64 40.72 32.44
N GLN A 63 -15.98 40.01 31.52
CA GLN A 63 -14.61 39.57 31.66
C GLN A 63 -13.71 40.15 30.57
N LEU A 64 -13.19 41.35 30.82
CA LEU A 64 -12.26 42.06 29.92
C LEU A 64 -10.82 41.57 30.02
N ASN A 65 -10.46 40.89 31.10
CA ASN A 65 -9.09 40.48 31.35
C ASN A 65 -8.72 39.24 30.50
N PRO A 66 -7.49 39.19 29.95
CA PRO A 66 -7.01 38.02 29.23
C PRO A 66 -6.83 36.82 30.17
N PHE A 67 -6.79 35.64 29.60
CA PHE A 67 -6.67 34.39 30.33
C PHE A 67 -5.46 34.37 31.30
N PRO A 68 -5.62 33.97 32.57
CA PRO A 68 -4.62 34.22 33.61
C PRO A 68 -3.51 33.16 33.64
N ALA A 69 -2.88 32.85 32.50
CA ALA A 69 -1.95 31.72 32.30
C ALA A 69 -0.84 31.55 33.37
N GLY A 70 -0.37 32.63 34.01
CA GLY A 70 0.71 32.60 35.01
C GLY A 70 0.30 32.55 36.49
N GLU A 71 -1.00 32.65 36.82
CA GLU A 71 -1.45 32.90 38.21
C GLU A 71 -2.17 31.72 38.88
N TRP A 72 -2.42 30.64 38.14
CA TRP A 72 -3.23 29.49 38.54
C TRP A 72 -2.49 28.18 38.30
N ARG A 73 -2.53 27.27 39.28
CA ARG A 73 -1.94 25.92 39.20
C ARG A 73 -3.00 24.89 39.56
N VAL A 74 -3.18 23.87 38.74
CA VAL A 74 -4.14 22.79 38.98
C VAL A 74 -3.56 21.85 40.04
N GLY A 75 -4.23 21.73 41.20
CA GLY A 75 -3.89 20.74 42.23
C GLY A 75 -3.14 21.25 43.48
N THR A 76 -2.71 22.52 43.52
CA THR A 76 -2.34 23.16 44.79
C THR A 76 -3.57 23.80 45.42
N ALA A 77 -3.76 23.60 46.73
CA ALA A 77 -4.86 24.20 47.50
C ALA A 77 -5.05 25.70 47.16
N PRO A 78 -6.30 26.23 47.17
CA PRO A 78 -6.66 27.57 46.69
C PRO A 78 -6.08 28.76 47.49
N HIS A 79 -4.98 28.57 48.22
CA HIS A 79 -4.39 29.56 49.13
C HIS A 79 -3.09 30.21 48.64
N ALA A 80 -2.65 29.97 47.39
CA ALA A 80 -1.39 30.50 46.88
C ALA A 80 -1.53 31.62 45.83
N SER A 81 -2.74 32.04 45.45
CA SER A 81 -2.94 33.29 44.73
C SER A 81 -3.44 34.37 45.70
N PRO A 82 -2.84 35.57 45.72
CA PRO A 82 -3.37 36.71 46.46
C PRO A 82 -4.84 36.92 46.09
N LEU A 83 -5.75 36.89 47.07
CA LEU A 83 -7.19 37.15 46.88
C LEU A 83 -7.43 38.41 46.01
N ALA A 84 -6.55 39.41 46.14
CA ALA A 84 -6.56 40.65 45.37
C ALA A 84 -6.39 40.45 43.84
N GLN A 85 -5.59 39.47 43.39
CA GLN A 85 -5.39 39.16 41.97
C GLN A 85 -6.63 38.47 41.38
N VAL A 86 -7.20 37.49 42.08
CA VAL A 86 -8.45 36.82 41.65
C VAL A 86 -9.61 37.81 41.56
N VAL A 87 -9.74 38.71 42.54
CA VAL A 87 -10.76 39.77 42.53
C VAL A 87 -10.54 40.77 41.39
N ARG A 88 -9.29 41.11 41.07
CA ARG A 88 -8.96 41.99 39.95
C ARG A 88 -9.25 41.34 38.60
N TYR A 89 -8.95 40.05 38.46
CA TYR A 89 -9.29 39.27 37.28
C TYR A 89 -10.82 39.18 37.12
N GLN A 90 -11.57 38.92 38.18
CA GLN A 90 -13.05 38.79 38.12
C GLN A 90 -13.80 40.10 38.40
N ALA A 91 -13.19 41.26 38.13
CA ALA A 91 -13.75 42.57 38.51
C ALA A 91 -15.19 42.79 38.00
N GLY A 92 -15.51 42.40 36.77
CA GLY A 92 -16.88 42.54 36.26
C GLY A 92 -17.88 41.58 36.90
N TYR A 93 -17.48 40.36 37.29
CA TYR A 93 -18.32 39.46 38.10
C TYR A 93 -18.62 40.06 39.47
N VAL A 94 -17.64 40.75 40.10
CA VAL A 94 -17.84 41.46 41.36
C VAL A 94 -18.85 42.60 41.18
N VAL A 95 -18.78 43.37 40.09
CA VAL A 95 -19.79 44.40 39.77
C VAL A 95 -21.17 43.78 39.64
N CYS A 96 -21.33 42.67 38.92
CA CYS A 96 -22.59 41.94 38.82
C CYS A 96 -23.07 41.42 40.19
N ALA A 97 -22.17 40.96 41.06
CA ALA A 97 -22.49 40.54 42.42
C ALA A 97 -23.02 41.69 43.29
N VAL A 98 -22.42 42.88 43.18
CA VAL A 98 -22.90 44.09 43.86
C VAL A 98 -24.29 44.48 43.35
N ILE A 99 -24.52 44.45 42.04
CA ILE A 99 -25.85 44.74 41.46
C ILE A 99 -26.90 43.73 41.96
N ALA A 100 -26.57 42.45 41.96
CA ALA A 100 -27.45 41.40 42.48
C ALA A 100 -27.73 41.58 43.98
N GLY A 101 -26.71 41.93 44.77
CA GLY A 101 -26.84 42.24 46.20
C GLY A 101 -27.73 43.46 46.48
N LEU A 102 -27.59 44.53 45.67
CA LEU A 102 -28.46 45.70 45.74
C LEU A 102 -29.92 45.33 45.43
N TYR A 103 -30.16 44.50 44.40
CA TYR A 103 -31.51 44.01 44.08
C TYR A 103 -32.09 43.15 45.22
N LEU A 104 -31.28 42.25 45.78
CA LEU A 104 -31.65 41.37 46.88
C LEU A 104 -32.07 42.15 48.15
N LEU A 105 -31.49 43.32 48.40
CA LEU A 105 -31.86 44.19 49.51
C LEU A 105 -33.01 45.15 49.15
N ALA A 106 -32.96 45.78 47.99
CA ALA A 106 -33.91 46.83 47.61
C ALA A 106 -35.33 46.29 47.34
N MET A 107 -35.46 45.13 46.69
CA MET A 107 -36.77 44.61 46.31
C MET A 107 -37.61 44.12 47.50
N PRO A 108 -37.06 43.36 48.47
CA PRO A 108 -37.81 42.98 49.66
C PRO A 108 -38.13 44.16 50.57
N THR A 109 -37.20 45.12 50.71
CA THR A 109 -37.45 46.33 51.51
C THR A 109 -38.55 47.19 50.88
N ALA A 110 -38.54 47.37 49.56
CA ALA A 110 -39.62 48.03 48.83
C ALA A 110 -40.94 47.26 48.97
N GLY A 111 -40.92 45.93 48.88
CA GLY A 111 -42.10 45.08 49.06
C GLY A 111 -42.70 45.16 50.46
N LEU A 112 -41.87 45.09 51.51
CA LEU A 112 -42.29 45.26 52.91
C LEU A 112 -42.85 46.66 53.16
N CYS A 113 -42.15 47.70 52.71
CA CYS A 113 -42.62 49.08 52.79
C CYS A 113 -43.98 49.24 52.09
N PHE A 114 -44.11 48.69 50.89
CA PHE A 114 -45.36 48.70 50.12
C PHE A 114 -46.49 47.97 50.83
N CYS A 115 -46.22 46.79 51.40
CA CYS A 115 -47.18 46.01 52.19
C CYS A 115 -47.64 46.78 53.44
N CYS A 116 -46.71 47.29 54.25
CA CYS A 116 -47.01 48.09 55.44
C CYS A 116 -47.82 49.35 55.12
N LEU A 117 -47.44 50.08 54.06
CA LEU A 117 -48.14 51.29 53.63
C LEU A 117 -49.54 51.00 53.08
N ARG A 118 -49.76 49.82 52.48
CA ARG A 118 -51.08 49.37 52.02
C ARG A 118 -51.97 48.90 53.19
N CYS A 119 -51.43 48.16 54.15
CA CYS A 119 -52.14 47.81 55.40
C CYS A 119 -52.59 49.06 56.16
N ARG A 120 -51.77 50.13 56.16
CA ARG A 120 -52.11 51.44 56.74
C ARG A 120 -52.98 52.33 55.83
N ARG A 121 -53.48 51.81 54.69
CA ARG A 121 -54.27 52.52 53.65
C ARG A 121 -53.62 53.79 53.05
N ARG A 122 -52.30 53.97 53.18
CA ARG A 122 -51.55 55.14 52.67
C ARG A 122 -51.03 54.95 51.24
N CYS A 123 -50.80 53.70 50.80
CA CYS A 123 -50.39 53.35 49.43
C CYS A 123 -51.53 52.69 48.63
N GLY A 124 -51.68 53.06 47.36
CA GLY A 124 -52.79 52.58 46.49
C GLY A 124 -54.07 53.43 46.56
N GLY A 125 -53.96 54.69 46.99
CA GLY A 125 -55.08 55.63 47.07
C GLY A 125 -55.82 55.80 45.74
N ARG A 126 -57.16 55.90 45.83
CA ARG A 126 -58.05 56.20 44.69
C ARG A 126 -57.73 57.59 44.14
N VAL A 127 -57.83 57.76 42.82
CA VAL A 127 -57.73 59.07 42.18
C VAL A 127 -58.81 60.00 42.78
N LYS A 128 -58.40 61.19 43.21
CA LYS A 128 -59.23 62.11 44.03
C LYS A 128 -59.95 63.20 43.23
N MET A 129 -59.51 63.52 42.02
CA MET A 129 -60.09 64.56 41.16
C MET A 129 -59.83 64.25 39.67
N GLU A 130 -60.80 64.57 38.82
CA GLU A 130 -60.74 64.42 37.36
C GLU A 130 -60.15 65.70 36.73
N HIS A 131 -59.15 65.57 35.86
CA HIS A 131 -58.48 66.70 35.18
C HIS A 131 -58.24 66.38 33.69
N LYS A 132 -58.11 67.41 32.85
CA LYS A 132 -58.05 67.27 31.37
C LYS A 132 -56.93 66.34 30.86
N ALA A 133 -55.80 66.24 31.56
CA ALA A 133 -54.65 65.42 31.16
C ALA A 133 -54.76 63.92 31.54
N MET A 134 -55.81 63.51 32.28
CA MET A 134 -55.92 62.16 32.85
C MET A 134 -56.07 61.05 31.81
N ALA A 135 -56.72 61.34 30.68
CA ALA A 135 -56.87 60.38 29.59
C ALA A 135 -55.51 60.04 28.93
N CYS A 136 -54.66 61.07 28.75
CA CYS A 136 -53.32 60.92 28.20
C CYS A 136 -52.41 60.16 29.19
N GLU A 137 -52.38 60.56 30.47
CA GLU A 137 -51.56 59.89 31.50
C GLU A 137 -51.93 58.41 31.64
N ARG A 138 -53.24 58.11 31.64
CA ARG A 138 -53.75 56.73 31.68
C ARG A 138 -53.35 55.93 30.44
N ALA A 139 -53.51 56.49 29.25
CA ALA A 139 -53.12 55.82 28.01
C ALA A 139 -51.63 55.51 28.00
N VAL A 140 -50.79 56.48 28.40
CA VAL A 140 -49.34 56.33 28.50
C VAL A 140 -48.97 55.20 29.47
N LEU A 141 -49.55 55.16 30.67
CA LEU A 141 -49.26 54.13 31.67
C LEU A 141 -49.73 52.72 31.24
N VAL A 142 -50.88 52.62 30.56
CA VAL A 142 -51.37 51.36 29.99
C VAL A 142 -50.44 50.87 28.89
N THR A 143 -50.01 51.77 27.98
CA THR A 143 -49.10 51.42 26.89
C THR A 143 -47.73 51.00 27.40
N PHE A 144 -47.14 51.72 28.36
CA PHE A 144 -45.86 51.32 28.96
C PHE A 144 -45.95 49.99 29.72
N LEU A 145 -47.05 49.76 30.47
CA LEU A 145 -47.26 48.48 31.13
C LEU A 145 -47.39 47.34 30.11
N LEU A 146 -48.13 47.55 29.01
CA LEU A 146 -48.25 46.57 27.92
C LEU A 146 -46.88 46.29 27.29
N LEU A 147 -46.11 47.32 26.94
CA LEU A 147 -44.78 47.18 26.34
C LEU A 147 -43.83 46.39 27.27
N THR A 148 -43.74 46.77 28.55
CA THR A 148 -42.91 46.04 29.52
C THR A 148 -43.40 44.59 29.70
N THR A 149 -44.71 44.34 29.65
CA THR A 149 -45.27 42.98 29.75
C THR A 149 -44.94 42.14 28.52
N LEU A 150 -44.93 42.73 27.31
CA LEU A 150 -44.49 42.04 26.09
C LEU A 150 -42.99 41.72 26.14
N VAL A 151 -42.17 42.65 26.63
CA VAL A 151 -40.72 42.41 26.82
C VAL A 151 -40.47 41.29 27.83
N LEU A 152 -41.23 41.23 28.92
CA LEU A 152 -41.19 40.13 29.88
C LEU A 152 -41.67 38.80 29.26
N LEU A 153 -42.71 38.84 28.41
CA LEU A 153 -43.21 37.65 27.72
C LEU A 153 -42.15 37.09 26.76
N ILE A 154 -41.49 37.95 25.97
CA ILE A 154 -40.40 37.52 25.07
C ILE A 154 -39.29 36.88 25.89
N GLY A 155 -38.82 37.55 26.95
CA GLY A 155 -37.74 37.04 27.80
C GLY A 155 -38.07 35.71 28.49
N VAL A 156 -39.30 35.51 28.97
CA VAL A 156 -39.68 34.25 29.61
C VAL A 156 -39.88 33.12 28.60
N VAL A 157 -40.41 33.41 27.41
CA VAL A 157 -40.53 32.43 26.32
C VAL A 157 -39.15 32.00 25.85
N THR A 158 -38.21 32.93 25.63
CA THR A 158 -36.83 32.58 25.26
C THR A 158 -36.15 31.80 26.39
N ALA A 159 -36.36 32.16 27.65
CA ALA A 159 -35.84 31.38 28.79
C ALA A 159 -36.37 29.94 28.82
N PHE A 160 -37.67 29.73 28.58
CA PHE A 160 -38.24 28.37 28.45
C PHE A 160 -37.59 27.60 27.30
N VAL A 161 -37.48 28.22 26.13
CA VAL A 161 -36.87 27.59 24.95
C VAL A 161 -35.41 27.21 25.22
N THR A 162 -34.61 28.11 25.80
CA THR A 162 -33.20 27.82 26.11
C THR A 162 -33.04 26.76 27.20
N ASN A 163 -33.93 26.75 28.20
CA ASN A 163 -33.93 25.72 29.25
C ASN A 163 -34.25 24.34 28.69
N GLN A 164 -35.23 24.27 27.79
CA GLN A 164 -35.62 23.05 27.09
C GLN A 164 -34.52 22.57 26.14
N HIS A 165 -33.92 23.49 25.38
CA HIS A 165 -32.86 23.16 24.44
C HIS A 165 -31.63 22.56 25.13
N MET A 166 -31.24 23.12 26.28
CA MET A 166 -30.18 22.56 27.13
C MET A 166 -30.47 21.11 27.53
N HIS A 167 -31.72 20.85 27.95
CA HIS A 167 -32.15 19.51 28.37
C HIS A 167 -32.10 18.50 27.22
N GLU A 168 -32.57 18.91 26.03
CA GLU A 168 -32.54 18.09 24.81
C GLU A 168 -31.11 17.81 24.32
N GLN A 169 -30.18 18.75 24.51
CA GLN A 169 -28.77 18.60 24.10
C GLN A 169 -27.93 17.79 25.09
N MET A 170 -28.28 17.76 26.37
CA MET A 170 -27.47 17.08 27.40
C MET A 170 -27.41 15.55 27.20
N GLY A 171 -28.52 14.90 26.83
CA GLY A 171 -28.57 13.45 26.60
C GLY A 171 -27.60 13.00 25.49
N PRO A 172 -27.77 13.48 24.24
CA PRO A 172 -26.87 13.19 23.13
C PRO A 172 -25.42 13.62 23.35
N SER A 173 -25.18 14.63 24.19
CA SER A 173 -23.85 15.10 24.58
C SER A 173 -23.16 14.12 25.53
N ALA A 174 -23.89 13.62 26.53
CA ALA A 174 -23.38 12.63 27.46
C ALA A 174 -23.10 11.27 26.80
N GLU A 175 -23.93 10.84 25.84
CA GLU A 175 -23.66 9.61 25.06
C GLU A 175 -22.46 9.75 24.10
N ALA A 176 -22.16 10.98 23.65
CA ALA A 176 -21.07 11.26 22.72
C ALA A 176 -19.68 11.03 23.30
N VAL A 177 -19.51 11.35 24.59
CA VAL A 177 -18.21 11.27 25.27
C VAL A 177 -17.64 9.85 25.25
N PRO A 178 -18.35 8.81 25.74
CA PRO A 178 -17.84 7.45 25.69
C PRO A 178 -17.68 6.93 24.26
N GLN A 179 -18.56 7.30 23.32
CA GLN A 179 -18.40 6.94 21.90
C GLN A 179 -17.12 7.51 21.27
N THR A 180 -16.77 8.74 21.65
CA THR A 180 -15.55 9.41 21.19
C THR A 180 -14.31 8.72 21.79
N LEU A 181 -14.35 8.39 23.09
CA LEU A 181 -13.28 7.65 23.77
C LEU A 181 -13.08 6.25 23.18
N LEU A 182 -14.17 5.52 22.89
CA LEU A 182 -14.13 4.22 22.22
C LEU A 182 -13.50 4.31 20.82
N SER A 183 -13.83 5.36 20.07
CA SER A 183 -13.26 5.59 18.74
C SER A 183 -11.75 5.91 18.80
N LEU A 184 -11.32 6.69 19.80
CA LEU A 184 -9.90 6.94 20.07
C LEU A 184 -9.17 5.67 20.52
N ARG A 185 -9.82 4.82 21.32
CA ARG A 185 -9.27 3.52 21.71
C ARG A 185 -9.05 2.63 20.49
N GLY A 186 -10.03 2.57 19.58
CA GLY A 186 -9.91 1.85 18.31
C GLY A 186 -8.78 2.36 17.40
N LEU A 187 -8.55 3.67 17.36
CA LEU A 187 -7.42 4.26 16.63
C LEU A 187 -6.08 3.67 17.07
N VAL A 188 -5.92 3.44 18.37
CA VAL A 188 -4.67 3.03 19.00
C VAL A 188 -4.53 1.50 19.04
N SER A 189 -5.59 0.77 19.35
CA SER A 189 -5.56 -0.70 19.47
C SER A 189 -5.37 -1.42 18.13
N GLU A 190 -5.68 -0.77 17.00
CA GLU A 190 -5.49 -1.34 15.67
C GLU A 190 -4.09 -1.10 15.07
N VAL A 191 -3.29 -0.18 15.61
CA VAL A 191 -1.94 0.12 15.09
C VAL A 191 -1.07 -1.14 14.99
N PRO A 192 -1.05 -2.03 15.99
CA PRO A 192 -0.30 -3.28 15.87
C PRO A 192 -0.76 -4.21 14.76
N LEU A 193 -2.07 -4.27 14.50
CA LEU A 193 -2.64 -5.08 13.43
C LEU A 193 -2.19 -4.56 12.05
N GLU A 194 -2.12 -3.23 11.90
CA GLU A 194 -1.60 -2.61 10.68
C GLU A 194 -0.10 -2.90 10.49
N LEU A 195 0.69 -2.83 11.56
CA LEU A 195 2.12 -3.18 11.53
C LEU A 195 2.34 -4.65 11.18
N GLN A 196 1.50 -5.56 11.71
CA GLN A 196 1.56 -6.98 11.36
C GLN A 196 1.20 -7.23 9.89
N ALA A 197 0.20 -6.52 9.35
CA ALA A 197 -0.13 -6.60 7.92
C ALA A 197 1.03 -6.11 7.01
N VAL A 198 1.82 -5.12 7.45
CA VAL A 198 3.04 -4.70 6.76
C VAL A 198 4.12 -5.80 6.80
N ALA A 199 4.30 -6.45 7.96
CA ALA A 199 5.27 -7.53 8.12
C ALA A 199 4.93 -8.77 7.27
N GLU A 200 3.64 -9.13 7.17
CA GLU A 200 3.16 -10.26 6.37
C GLU A 200 3.45 -10.10 4.86
N GLN A 201 3.50 -8.85 4.37
CA GLN A 201 3.84 -8.55 2.97
C GLN A 201 5.32 -8.80 2.62
N PHE A 202 6.17 -9.17 3.59
CA PHE A 202 7.52 -9.67 3.31
C PHE A 202 7.51 -10.95 2.44
N SER A 203 6.40 -11.69 2.42
CA SER A 203 6.19 -12.82 1.51
C SER A 203 6.29 -12.44 0.03
N LEU A 204 5.93 -11.21 -0.36
CA LEU A 204 5.94 -10.77 -1.76
C LEU A 204 7.34 -10.79 -2.40
N PRO A 205 8.38 -10.16 -1.82
CA PRO A 205 9.73 -10.30 -2.34
C PRO A 205 10.23 -11.75 -2.25
N GLN A 206 9.87 -12.54 -1.23
CA GLN A 206 10.26 -13.95 -1.15
C GLN A 206 9.70 -14.79 -2.32
N GLU A 207 8.40 -14.68 -2.60
CA GLU A 207 7.75 -15.39 -3.70
C GLU A 207 8.34 -14.98 -5.05
N GLN A 208 8.60 -13.68 -5.24
CA GLN A 208 9.19 -13.18 -6.47
C GLN A 208 10.61 -13.73 -6.67
N VAL A 209 11.44 -13.76 -5.62
CA VAL A 209 12.80 -14.32 -5.67
C VAL A 209 12.77 -15.84 -5.90
N LEU A 210 11.85 -16.57 -5.27
CA LEU A 210 11.64 -18.01 -5.49
C LEU A 210 11.24 -18.33 -6.93
N LYS A 211 10.39 -17.49 -7.52
CA LYS A 211 9.97 -17.60 -8.93
C LYS A 211 11.15 -17.35 -9.87
N GLU A 212 11.96 -16.33 -9.61
CA GLU A 212 13.15 -16.04 -10.41
C GLU A 212 14.21 -17.15 -10.26
N LEU A 213 14.43 -17.68 -9.06
CA LEU A 213 15.30 -18.84 -8.77
C LEU A 213 14.94 -20.07 -9.63
N ASN A 214 13.65 -20.32 -9.87
CA ASN A 214 13.23 -21.42 -10.75
C ASN A 214 13.68 -21.22 -12.22
N GLY A 215 13.84 -19.97 -12.66
CA GLY A 215 14.28 -19.61 -14.00
C GLY A 215 15.81 -19.50 -14.17
N VAL A 216 16.56 -19.33 -13.08
CA VAL A 216 18.03 -19.12 -13.09
C VAL A 216 18.77 -20.23 -13.84
N GLY A 217 18.38 -21.49 -13.63
CA GLY A 217 18.99 -22.63 -14.33
C GLY A 217 18.86 -22.53 -15.85
N SER A 218 17.73 -22.03 -16.37
CA SER A 218 17.53 -21.79 -17.81
C SER A 218 18.35 -20.61 -18.31
N SER A 219 18.49 -19.53 -17.53
CA SER A 219 19.30 -18.35 -17.88
C SER A 219 20.78 -18.72 -18.02
N ILE A 220 21.33 -19.39 -17.01
CA ILE A 220 22.72 -19.86 -17.00
C ILE A 220 22.93 -20.86 -18.13
N GLY A 221 22.00 -21.82 -18.32
CA GLY A 221 22.06 -22.76 -19.44
C GLY A 221 22.14 -22.06 -20.81
N LYS A 222 21.33 -21.01 -21.02
CA LYS A 222 21.38 -20.19 -22.24
C LYS A 222 22.68 -19.38 -22.37
N ALA A 223 23.18 -18.82 -21.28
CA ALA A 223 24.43 -18.05 -21.28
C ALA A 223 25.64 -18.93 -21.62
N ILE A 224 25.72 -20.11 -21.00
CA ILE A 224 26.71 -21.15 -21.31
C ILE A 224 26.58 -21.58 -22.77
N HIS A 225 25.37 -21.94 -23.22
CA HIS A 225 25.13 -22.34 -24.60
C HIS A 225 25.51 -21.25 -25.62
N SER A 226 25.21 -19.98 -25.33
CA SER A 226 25.56 -18.85 -26.19
C SER A 226 27.08 -18.66 -26.32
N GLN A 227 27.82 -18.82 -25.22
CA GLN A 227 29.28 -18.69 -25.23
C GLN A 227 29.96 -19.89 -25.89
N LEU A 228 29.42 -21.10 -25.68
CA LEU A 228 29.93 -22.32 -26.30
C LEU A 228 29.48 -22.52 -27.75
N LYS A 229 28.56 -21.69 -28.26
CA LYS A 229 27.90 -21.89 -29.55
C LYS A 229 28.91 -22.08 -30.68
N SER A 230 29.83 -21.14 -30.86
CA SER A 230 30.81 -21.21 -31.95
C SER A 230 31.71 -22.44 -31.81
N THR A 231 32.31 -22.63 -30.63
CA THR A 231 33.30 -23.69 -30.39
C THR A 231 32.68 -25.09 -30.42
N MET A 232 31.47 -25.27 -29.90
CA MET A 232 30.79 -26.57 -29.96
C MET A 232 30.30 -26.91 -31.36
N TYR A 233 29.74 -25.96 -32.12
CA TYR A 233 29.31 -26.24 -33.48
C TYR A 233 30.49 -26.54 -34.41
N GLU A 234 31.62 -25.85 -34.24
CA GLU A 234 32.85 -26.13 -34.98
C GLU A 234 33.42 -27.51 -34.66
N ALA A 235 33.45 -27.89 -33.37
CA ALA A 235 33.89 -29.22 -32.94
C ALA A 235 32.96 -30.33 -33.46
N LEU A 236 31.64 -30.14 -33.36
CA LEU A 236 30.64 -31.10 -33.83
C LEU A 236 30.70 -31.29 -35.36
N ALA A 237 30.83 -30.20 -36.11
CA ALA A 237 30.98 -30.25 -37.56
C ALA A 237 32.28 -30.97 -37.97
N SER A 238 33.38 -30.73 -37.26
CA SER A 238 34.66 -31.42 -37.50
C SER A 238 34.54 -32.91 -37.26
N VAL A 239 33.90 -33.32 -36.16
CA VAL A 239 33.68 -34.74 -35.82
C VAL A 239 32.78 -35.43 -36.85
N LEU A 240 31.70 -34.77 -37.31
CA LEU A 240 30.80 -35.30 -38.32
C LEU A 240 31.50 -35.50 -39.68
N SER A 241 32.29 -34.52 -40.12
CA SER A 241 33.07 -34.62 -41.36
C SER A 241 34.10 -35.75 -41.28
N LEU A 242 34.75 -35.89 -40.13
CA LEU A 242 35.76 -36.93 -39.92
C LEU A 242 35.14 -38.34 -39.94
N GLY A 243 33.98 -38.53 -39.30
CA GLY A 243 33.27 -39.80 -39.31
C GLY A 243 32.88 -40.25 -40.73
N GLN A 244 32.42 -39.32 -41.57
CA GLN A 244 32.10 -39.61 -42.97
C GLN A 244 33.35 -39.96 -43.80
N ALA A 245 34.41 -39.16 -43.69
CA ALA A 245 35.67 -39.39 -44.42
C ALA A 245 36.33 -40.73 -44.01
N LEU A 246 36.23 -41.09 -42.73
CA LEU A 246 36.72 -42.35 -42.20
C LEU A 246 35.96 -43.54 -42.79
N GLN A 247 34.63 -43.49 -42.81
CA GLN A 247 33.81 -44.59 -43.34
C GLN A 247 34.18 -44.92 -44.80
N VAL A 248 34.34 -43.89 -45.63
CA VAL A 248 34.76 -44.02 -47.03
C VAL A 248 36.17 -44.63 -47.14
N SER A 249 37.10 -44.21 -46.28
CA SER A 249 38.48 -44.71 -46.28
C SER A 249 38.56 -46.17 -45.87
N VAL A 250 37.82 -46.58 -44.85
CA VAL A 250 37.75 -47.99 -44.41
C VAL A 250 37.15 -48.88 -45.50
N ASP A 251 36.14 -48.42 -46.21
CA ASP A 251 35.52 -49.17 -47.31
C ASP A 251 36.49 -49.36 -48.50
N HIS A 252 37.26 -48.33 -48.86
CA HIS A 252 38.32 -48.46 -49.87
C HIS A 252 39.43 -49.39 -49.42
N LEU A 253 39.81 -49.40 -48.14
CA LEU A 253 40.84 -50.28 -47.60
C LEU A 253 40.41 -51.75 -47.60
N ARG A 254 39.17 -52.04 -47.19
CA ARG A 254 38.58 -53.39 -47.31
C ARG A 254 38.52 -53.84 -48.77
N GLY A 255 38.08 -52.94 -49.66
CA GLY A 255 38.04 -53.19 -51.09
C GLY A 255 39.41 -53.45 -51.69
N LEU A 256 40.44 -52.71 -51.27
CA LEU A 256 41.82 -52.88 -51.69
C LEU A 256 42.36 -54.25 -51.28
N ASN A 257 42.14 -54.69 -50.03
CA ASN A 257 42.59 -56.01 -49.58
C ASN A 257 41.89 -57.14 -50.33
N ALA A 258 40.56 -57.11 -50.40
CA ALA A 258 39.79 -58.13 -51.11
C ALA A 258 40.18 -58.23 -52.59
N THR A 259 40.34 -57.08 -53.27
CA THR A 259 40.74 -57.06 -54.69
C THR A 259 42.18 -57.56 -54.88
N SER A 260 43.08 -57.31 -53.93
CA SER A 260 44.47 -57.80 -53.98
C SER A 260 44.54 -59.32 -53.83
N VAL A 261 43.76 -59.89 -52.90
CA VAL A 261 43.65 -61.35 -52.71
C VAL A 261 43.03 -62.01 -53.95
N GLU A 262 41.93 -61.47 -54.48
CA GLU A 262 41.30 -61.98 -55.71
C GLU A 262 42.26 -61.93 -56.93
N LEU A 263 43.10 -60.89 -57.03
CA LEU A 263 44.13 -60.79 -58.07
C LEU A 263 45.23 -61.84 -57.90
N GLN A 264 45.68 -62.09 -56.67
CA GLN A 264 46.68 -63.12 -56.37
C GLN A 264 46.16 -64.53 -56.69
N GLU A 265 44.94 -64.88 -56.25
CA GLU A 265 44.30 -66.16 -56.57
C GLU A 265 44.09 -66.31 -58.08
N GLY A 266 43.65 -65.24 -58.75
CA GLY A 266 43.54 -65.22 -60.20
C GLY A 266 44.89 -65.48 -60.88
N GLN A 267 45.96 -64.83 -60.41
CA GLN A 267 47.31 -64.96 -60.96
C GLN A 267 47.83 -66.40 -60.82
N GLU A 268 47.61 -67.04 -59.67
CA GLU A 268 47.98 -68.44 -59.42
C GLU A 268 47.29 -69.40 -60.42
N ALA A 269 46.05 -69.12 -60.82
CA ALA A 269 45.34 -69.90 -61.83
C ALA A 269 45.78 -69.58 -63.28
N LEU A 270 46.16 -68.32 -63.56
CA LEU A 270 46.51 -67.85 -64.91
C LEU A 270 47.95 -68.25 -65.31
N ALA A 271 48.90 -68.22 -64.38
CA ALA A 271 50.31 -68.57 -64.61
C ALA A 271 50.50 -69.97 -65.26
N PRO A 272 49.96 -71.07 -64.71
CA PRO A 272 50.12 -72.40 -65.30
C PRO A 272 49.37 -72.54 -66.63
N ALA A 273 48.24 -71.86 -66.80
CA ALA A 273 47.48 -71.87 -68.05
C ALA A 273 48.27 -71.21 -69.19
N LEU A 274 48.84 -70.03 -68.97
CA LEU A 274 49.71 -69.34 -69.93
C LEU A 274 50.94 -70.18 -70.26
N HIS A 275 51.58 -70.78 -69.24
CA HIS A 275 52.74 -71.65 -69.46
C HIS A 275 52.40 -72.87 -70.32
N GLY A 276 51.25 -73.50 -70.07
CA GLY A 276 50.76 -74.64 -70.85
C GLY A 276 50.52 -74.28 -72.32
N HIS A 277 49.83 -73.15 -72.60
CA HIS A 277 49.63 -72.67 -73.96
C HIS A 277 50.94 -72.27 -74.63
N ARG A 278 51.85 -71.61 -73.92
CA ARG A 278 53.17 -71.24 -74.44
C ARG A 278 53.98 -72.46 -74.88
N GLN A 279 54.08 -73.49 -74.04
CA GLN A 279 54.81 -74.71 -74.41
C GLN A 279 54.21 -75.40 -75.64
N ARG A 280 52.88 -75.51 -75.71
CA ARG A 280 52.18 -76.09 -76.86
C ARG A 280 52.41 -75.26 -78.12
N LEU A 281 52.28 -73.94 -78.06
CA LEU A 281 52.53 -73.05 -79.18
C LEU A 281 53.98 -73.10 -79.66
N LEU A 282 54.96 -73.07 -78.76
CA LEU A 282 56.37 -73.21 -79.12
C LEU A 282 56.64 -74.56 -79.82
N SER A 283 56.02 -75.64 -79.35
CA SER A 283 56.17 -76.96 -79.98
C SER A 283 55.54 -77.01 -81.38
N LEU A 284 54.39 -76.36 -81.60
CA LEU A 284 53.66 -76.38 -82.87
C LEU A 284 54.25 -75.43 -83.91
N LEU A 285 54.70 -74.25 -83.49
CA LEU A 285 55.21 -73.19 -84.37
C LEU A 285 56.65 -73.42 -84.81
N GLN A 286 57.40 -74.31 -84.12
CA GLN A 286 58.75 -74.74 -84.51
C GLN A 286 58.77 -75.98 -85.43
N GLU A 287 57.62 -76.60 -85.73
CA GLU A 287 57.57 -77.74 -86.65
C GLU A 287 57.95 -77.31 -88.09
N PRO A 288 58.81 -78.08 -88.81
CA PRO A 288 59.29 -77.72 -90.15
C PRO A 288 58.22 -77.48 -91.25
N PRO A 289 56.98 -78.02 -91.19
CA PRO A 289 55.93 -77.67 -92.16
C PRO A 289 55.18 -76.34 -91.88
N CYS A 290 55.49 -75.59 -90.82
CA CYS A 290 54.75 -74.36 -90.46
C CYS A 290 55.13 -73.16 -91.36
N GLN A 291 54.22 -72.71 -92.22
CA GLN A 291 54.45 -71.57 -93.12
C GLN A 291 53.91 -70.27 -92.50
N GLY A 292 54.74 -69.20 -92.49
CA GLY A 292 54.36 -67.87 -91.99
C GLY A 292 54.36 -67.72 -90.47
N CYS A 293 54.87 -68.70 -89.73
CA CYS A 293 54.70 -68.82 -88.27
C CYS A 293 55.65 -67.94 -87.43
N ALA A 294 56.62 -67.23 -88.03
CA ALA A 294 57.65 -66.46 -87.31
C ALA A 294 57.09 -65.34 -86.42
N GLY A 295 56.05 -64.63 -86.88
CA GLY A 295 55.43 -63.54 -86.09
C GLY A 295 54.65 -64.03 -84.87
N ALA A 296 53.91 -65.14 -85.02
CA ALA A 296 53.23 -65.79 -83.91
C ALA A 296 54.21 -66.45 -82.93
N LEU A 297 55.34 -66.98 -83.45
CA LEU A 297 56.40 -67.56 -82.63
C LEU A 297 57.03 -66.52 -81.70
N ASP A 298 57.37 -65.34 -82.20
CA ASP A 298 57.95 -64.24 -81.40
C ASP A 298 57.01 -63.83 -80.24
N LYS A 299 55.72 -63.65 -80.54
CA LYS A 299 54.69 -63.33 -79.53
C LYS A 299 54.42 -64.47 -78.54
N SER A 300 54.61 -65.72 -78.94
CA SER A 300 54.47 -66.87 -78.04
C SER A 300 55.62 -66.95 -77.03
N HIS A 301 56.83 -66.47 -77.38
CA HIS A 301 57.95 -66.38 -76.44
C HIS A 301 57.66 -65.41 -75.29
N THR A 302 56.86 -64.37 -75.52
CA THR A 302 56.48 -63.37 -74.51
C THR A 302 55.14 -63.67 -73.82
N LEU A 303 54.57 -64.87 -74.01
CA LEU A 303 53.31 -65.31 -73.39
C LEU A 303 53.53 -65.72 -71.93
N GLU A 304 53.80 -64.72 -71.09
CA GLU A 304 54.02 -64.83 -69.65
C GLU A 304 53.25 -63.71 -68.92
N LEU A 305 53.09 -63.85 -67.60
CA LEU A 305 52.54 -62.80 -66.75
C LEU A 305 53.39 -61.52 -66.86
N GLY A 306 52.73 -60.36 -66.93
CA GLY A 306 53.41 -59.07 -66.97
C GLY A 306 53.48 -58.35 -65.62
N ALA A 307 52.44 -58.49 -64.80
CA ALA A 307 52.39 -58.00 -63.43
C ALA A 307 52.56 -59.16 -62.44
N ASP A 308 53.20 -58.89 -61.28
CA ASP A 308 53.28 -59.84 -60.18
C ASP A 308 52.57 -59.28 -58.94
N PHE A 309 51.30 -59.63 -58.80
CA PHE A 309 50.46 -59.19 -57.69
C PHE A 309 50.83 -59.84 -56.35
N SER A 310 51.77 -60.80 -56.32
CA SER A 310 52.33 -61.34 -55.06
C SER A 310 53.33 -60.38 -54.40
N GLN A 311 53.89 -59.42 -55.16
CA GLN A 311 54.80 -58.38 -54.65
C GLN A 311 54.08 -57.17 -54.07
N VAL A 312 52.75 -57.15 -54.13
CA VAL A 312 51.94 -56.05 -53.64
C VAL A 312 51.97 -56.04 -52.10
N PRO A 313 52.17 -54.87 -51.45
CA PRO A 313 52.25 -54.80 -49.99
C PRO A 313 50.97 -55.30 -49.29
N SER A 314 51.10 -56.02 -48.16
CA SER A 314 49.93 -56.40 -47.35
C SER A 314 49.39 -55.20 -46.55
N VAL A 315 48.06 -55.11 -46.47
CA VAL A 315 47.33 -54.12 -45.66
C VAL A 315 46.65 -54.73 -44.43
N ASP A 316 46.93 -56.00 -44.11
CA ASP A 316 46.24 -56.75 -43.05
C ASP A 316 46.48 -56.15 -41.66
N HIS A 317 47.68 -55.59 -41.42
CA HIS A 317 48.00 -54.93 -40.16
C HIS A 317 47.09 -53.71 -39.91
N VAL A 318 46.90 -52.88 -40.92
CA VAL A 318 46.04 -51.69 -40.88
C VAL A 318 44.57 -52.11 -40.71
N LEU A 319 44.12 -53.14 -41.42
CA LEU A 319 42.76 -53.67 -41.29
C LEU A 319 42.49 -54.29 -39.91
N HIS A 320 43.48 -54.94 -39.30
CA HIS A 320 43.36 -55.50 -37.96
C HIS A 320 43.26 -54.40 -36.90
N GLN A 321 44.04 -53.33 -37.02
CA GLN A 321 43.97 -52.18 -36.11
C GLN A 321 42.65 -51.40 -36.23
N LEU A 322 42.06 -51.37 -37.43
CA LEU A 322 40.77 -50.73 -37.69
C LEU A 322 39.56 -51.65 -37.46
N LYS A 323 39.76 -52.86 -36.93
CA LYS A 323 38.69 -53.83 -36.67
C LYS A 323 37.81 -53.36 -35.50
N GLY A 324 36.57 -52.98 -35.80
CA GLY A 324 35.60 -52.44 -34.82
C GLY A 324 35.41 -50.92 -34.91
N VAL A 325 36.27 -50.21 -35.65
CA VAL A 325 36.05 -48.81 -36.03
C VAL A 325 35.14 -48.84 -37.28
N PRO A 326 33.88 -48.37 -37.24
CA PRO A 326 33.43 -47.12 -36.62
C PRO A 326 32.14 -47.30 -35.79
N GLU A 327 32.13 -48.18 -34.78
CA GLU A 327 30.90 -48.50 -34.03
C GLU A 327 30.34 -47.31 -33.22
N ALA A 328 31.14 -46.28 -32.94
CA ALA A 328 30.67 -45.10 -32.24
C ALA A 328 29.81 -44.18 -33.13
N ASN A 329 28.51 -44.08 -32.83
CA ASN A 329 27.67 -42.99 -33.33
C ASN A 329 28.13 -41.65 -32.72
N PHE A 330 28.92 -40.89 -33.48
CA PHE A 330 29.36 -39.55 -33.07
C PHE A 330 28.18 -38.55 -32.87
N TYR A 331 26.98 -38.91 -33.30
CA TYR A 331 25.74 -38.13 -33.15
C TYR A 331 25.21 -38.00 -31.72
N SER A 332 25.57 -38.89 -30.79
CA SER A 332 25.03 -38.87 -29.42
C SER A 332 25.74 -37.90 -28.46
N MET A 333 26.66 -37.06 -28.96
CA MET A 333 27.39 -36.06 -28.17
C MET A 333 26.57 -34.79 -27.90
N VAL A 334 25.40 -34.94 -27.26
CA VAL A 334 24.64 -33.79 -26.74
C VAL A 334 24.74 -33.77 -25.23
N LEU A 335 25.29 -32.66 -24.72
CA LEU A 335 25.51 -32.40 -23.32
C LEU A 335 24.19 -32.13 -22.58
N GLU A 336 23.76 -33.06 -21.73
CA GLU A 336 22.78 -32.80 -20.68
C GLU A 336 23.50 -32.40 -19.39
N VAL A 337 23.71 -31.09 -19.17
CA VAL A 337 24.12 -30.57 -17.86
C VAL A 337 22.85 -30.32 -17.06
N SER A 338 22.58 -31.14 -16.04
CA SER A 338 21.38 -30.98 -15.20
C SER A 338 21.68 -30.08 -13.98
N PRO A 339 21.16 -28.82 -13.92
CA PRO A 339 21.54 -27.86 -12.87
C PRO A 339 20.68 -27.95 -11.59
N LEU A 340 19.76 -28.90 -11.49
CA LEU A 340 18.64 -28.87 -10.55
C LEU A 340 19.03 -28.96 -9.06
N LEU A 341 20.13 -29.66 -8.73
CA LEU A 341 20.57 -29.86 -7.34
C LEU A 341 21.26 -28.63 -6.71
N LEU A 342 21.87 -27.75 -7.51
CA LEU A 342 22.61 -26.59 -6.98
C LEU A 342 21.69 -25.54 -6.33
N TRP A 343 20.44 -25.42 -6.77
CA TRP A 343 19.57 -24.30 -6.37
C TRP A 343 18.67 -24.57 -5.17
N ALA A 344 18.68 -25.80 -4.63
CA ALA A 344 17.80 -26.20 -3.53
C ALA A 344 18.15 -25.49 -2.21
N GLU A 345 19.44 -25.29 -1.92
CA GLU A 345 19.89 -24.68 -0.66
C GLU A 345 19.64 -23.16 -0.63
N LEU A 346 19.78 -22.49 -1.78
CA LEU A 346 19.39 -21.09 -1.93
C LEU A 346 17.90 -20.88 -1.72
N LYS A 347 17.04 -21.81 -2.18
CA LYS A 347 15.60 -21.74 -1.95
C LYS A 347 15.26 -21.81 -0.46
N LYS A 348 16.01 -22.58 0.35
CA LYS A 348 15.79 -22.64 1.80
C LYS A 348 16.11 -21.30 2.47
N VAL A 349 17.24 -20.68 2.15
CA VAL A 349 17.61 -19.37 2.73
C VAL A 349 16.60 -18.28 2.34
N VAL A 350 16.10 -18.30 1.10
CA VAL A 350 15.07 -17.33 0.66
C VAL A 350 13.73 -17.54 1.35
N ALA A 351 13.37 -18.80 1.63
CA ALA A 351 12.15 -19.15 2.36
C ALA A 351 12.22 -18.79 3.86
N GLU A 352 13.42 -18.63 4.42
CA GLU A 352 13.59 -18.18 5.81
C GLU A 352 13.33 -16.67 5.95
N GLN A 353 12.34 -16.30 6.77
CA GLN A 353 12.04 -14.90 7.08
C GLN A 353 13.05 -14.33 8.09
N PRO A 354 13.55 -13.08 7.91
CA PRO A 354 14.43 -12.43 8.87
C PRO A 354 13.76 -12.29 10.23
N ARG A 355 14.44 -12.71 11.31
CA ARG A 355 13.89 -12.66 12.68
C ARG A 355 13.45 -11.26 13.10
N GLY A 356 14.15 -10.22 12.66
CA GLY A 356 13.84 -8.82 12.98
C GLY A 356 12.50 -8.32 12.43
N LEU A 357 12.02 -8.92 11.33
CA LEU A 357 10.73 -8.62 10.69
C LEU A 357 9.56 -9.31 11.41
N ASN A 358 9.75 -10.55 11.86
CA ASN A 358 8.74 -11.25 12.66
C ASN A 358 8.54 -10.60 14.03
N THR A 359 9.61 -10.10 14.63
CA THR A 359 9.54 -9.37 15.89
C THR A 359 9.20 -7.89 15.70
N MET A 360 9.02 -7.40 14.47
CA MET A 360 8.69 -5.98 14.24
C MET A 360 7.34 -5.60 14.84
N GLY A 361 6.37 -6.53 14.88
CA GLY A 361 5.10 -6.32 15.57
C GLY A 361 5.21 -6.39 17.10
N GLU A 362 6.08 -7.26 17.62
CA GLU A 362 6.24 -7.52 19.06
C GLU A 362 7.24 -6.57 19.77
N ALA A 363 8.23 -6.05 19.04
CA ALA A 363 9.31 -5.20 19.54
C ALA A 363 9.13 -3.71 19.22
N PHE A 364 8.01 -3.35 18.58
CA PHE A 364 7.66 -1.96 18.34
C PHE A 364 7.26 -1.31 19.69
N PRO A 365 7.90 -0.22 20.15
CA PRO A 365 7.55 0.45 21.40
C PRO A 365 6.20 1.14 21.34
N VAL A 366 5.60 1.26 20.14
CA VAL A 366 4.17 1.62 20.03
C VAL A 366 3.28 0.49 20.50
N TRP A 367 3.70 -0.78 20.65
CA TRP A 367 2.87 -1.77 21.33
C TRP A 367 2.68 -1.45 22.82
N GLU A 368 3.76 -1.16 23.54
CA GLU A 368 3.69 -0.74 24.95
C GLU A 368 3.07 0.66 25.11
N ALA A 369 3.39 1.61 24.23
CA ALA A 369 2.75 2.91 24.26
C ALA A 369 1.27 2.83 23.88
N ALA A 370 0.90 2.13 22.79
CA ALA A 370 -0.50 1.96 22.38
C ALA A 370 -1.32 1.21 23.43
N SER A 371 -0.75 0.19 24.07
CA SER A 371 -1.43 -0.51 25.16
C SER A 371 -1.63 0.41 26.37
N ARG A 372 -0.63 1.22 26.75
CA ARG A 372 -0.79 2.25 27.81
C ARG A 372 -1.83 3.32 27.44
N TRP A 373 -1.83 3.79 26.20
CA TRP A 373 -2.83 4.73 25.67
C TRP A 373 -4.23 4.11 25.70
N SER A 374 -4.38 2.86 25.25
CA SER A 374 -5.65 2.14 25.27
C SER A 374 -6.15 1.94 26.70
N GLN A 375 -5.27 1.58 27.64
CA GLN A 375 -5.63 1.42 29.05
C GLN A 375 -6.03 2.76 29.68
N ALA A 376 -5.29 3.84 29.41
CA ALA A 376 -5.64 5.17 29.90
C ALA A 376 -7.00 5.65 29.36
N LEU A 377 -7.27 5.41 28.07
CA LEU A 377 -8.57 5.74 27.47
C LEU A 377 -9.71 4.89 28.05
N GLU A 378 -9.46 3.61 28.31
CA GLU A 378 -10.43 2.72 28.97
C GLU A 378 -10.73 3.16 30.40
N GLU A 379 -9.70 3.53 31.19
CA GLU A 379 -9.89 4.04 32.55
C GLU A 379 -10.70 5.35 32.56
N VAL A 380 -10.41 6.26 31.61
CA VAL A 380 -11.17 7.50 31.46
C VAL A 380 -12.61 7.21 31.02
N GLU A 381 -12.82 6.27 30.10
CA GLU A 381 -14.14 5.85 29.66
C GLU A 381 -14.97 5.28 30.82
N GLU A 382 -14.42 4.30 31.54
CA GLU A 382 -15.06 3.67 32.71
C GLU A 382 -15.38 4.70 33.79
N ARG A 383 -14.46 5.64 34.06
CA ARG A 383 -14.67 6.71 35.04
C ARG A 383 -15.69 7.76 34.57
N SER A 384 -15.79 7.99 33.26
CA SER A 384 -16.71 8.99 32.71
C SER A 384 -18.18 8.54 32.78
N ARG A 385 -18.47 7.24 32.61
CA ARG A 385 -19.84 6.70 32.59
C ARG A 385 -20.67 7.06 33.84
N PRO A 386 -20.25 6.72 35.08
CA PRO A 386 -21.04 7.03 36.27
C PRO A 386 -21.17 8.55 36.50
N PHE A 387 -20.12 9.31 36.17
CA PHE A 387 -20.16 10.77 36.25
C PHE A 387 -21.20 11.36 35.28
N LEU A 388 -21.25 10.87 34.05
CA LEU A 388 -22.21 11.33 33.04
C LEU A 388 -23.65 10.95 33.39
N GLU A 389 -23.88 9.78 33.98
CA GLU A 389 -25.20 9.38 34.52
C GLU A 389 -25.65 10.31 35.67
N GLU A 390 -24.74 10.68 36.56
CA GLU A 390 -25.01 11.64 37.64
C GLU A 390 -25.32 13.03 37.08
N VAL A 391 -24.56 13.48 36.07
CA VAL A 391 -24.78 14.75 35.37
C VAL A 391 -26.15 14.77 34.68
N GLN A 392 -26.55 13.69 34.01
CA GLN A 392 -27.89 13.56 33.42
C GLN A 392 -29.01 13.60 34.48
N SER A 393 -28.76 12.98 35.64
CA SER A 393 -29.69 13.01 36.76
C SER A 393 -29.84 14.43 37.33
N TYR A 394 -28.73 15.13 37.53
CA TYR A 394 -28.71 16.53 37.97
C TYR A 394 -29.39 17.46 36.95
N GLU A 395 -29.15 17.23 35.66
CA GLU A 395 -29.76 17.97 34.57
C GLU A 395 -31.29 17.92 34.63
N ARG A 396 -31.87 16.77 34.98
CA ARG A 396 -33.33 16.66 35.17
C ARG A 396 -33.84 17.59 36.27
N TYR A 397 -33.15 17.66 37.41
CA TYR A 397 -33.52 18.56 38.50
C TYR A 397 -33.34 20.03 38.10
N ARG A 398 -32.25 20.36 37.41
CA ARG A 398 -31.98 21.69 36.88
C ARG A 398 -33.08 22.14 35.91
N TRP A 399 -33.47 21.26 34.99
CA TRP A 399 -34.55 21.53 34.03
C TRP A 399 -35.88 21.82 34.73
N ILE A 400 -36.27 21.01 35.73
CA ILE A 400 -37.47 21.24 36.55
C ILE A 400 -37.40 22.60 37.26
N ALA A 401 -36.28 22.89 37.91
CA ALA A 401 -36.08 24.17 38.60
C ALA A 401 -36.19 25.35 37.63
N GLY A 402 -35.62 25.22 36.44
CA GLY A 402 -35.73 26.23 35.37
C GLY A 402 -37.17 26.44 34.90
N CYS A 403 -37.92 25.36 34.70
CA CYS A 403 -39.34 25.43 34.36
C CYS A 403 -40.15 26.16 35.45
N VAL A 404 -39.91 25.85 36.73
CA VAL A 404 -40.57 26.53 37.86
C VAL A 404 -40.26 28.02 37.87
N LEU A 405 -38.99 28.41 37.66
CA LEU A 405 -38.60 29.83 37.62
C LEU A 405 -39.27 30.58 36.47
N CYS A 406 -39.30 29.98 35.28
CA CYS A 406 -39.99 30.56 34.13
C CYS A 406 -41.51 30.66 34.37
N SER A 407 -42.14 29.64 34.97
CA SER A 407 -43.56 29.68 35.33
C SER A 407 -43.91 30.80 36.31
N VAL A 408 -43.03 31.12 37.25
CA VAL A 408 -43.23 32.25 38.18
C VAL A 408 -43.27 33.59 37.44
N VAL A 409 -42.34 33.83 36.51
CA VAL A 409 -42.32 35.05 35.70
C VAL A 409 -43.54 35.09 34.77
N LEU A 410 -43.90 33.95 34.17
CA LEU A 410 -45.07 33.83 33.31
C LEU A 410 -46.37 34.13 34.07
N LEU A 411 -46.48 33.72 35.34
CA LEU A 411 -47.63 34.03 36.19
C LEU A 411 -47.80 35.55 36.38
N VAL A 412 -46.71 36.30 36.54
CA VAL A 412 -46.74 37.76 36.60
C VAL A 412 -47.23 38.35 35.27
N VAL A 413 -46.74 37.83 34.14
CA VAL A 413 -47.16 38.26 32.79
C VAL A 413 -48.65 38.00 32.58
N VAL A 414 -49.15 36.82 32.95
CA VAL A 414 -50.58 36.47 32.87
C VAL A 414 -51.43 37.40 33.74
N CYS A 415 -51.00 37.69 34.98
CA CYS A 415 -51.67 38.65 35.85
C CYS A 415 -51.72 40.05 35.23
N ASN A 416 -50.64 40.50 34.58
CA ASN A 416 -50.58 41.78 33.90
C ASN A 416 -51.52 41.84 32.69
N LEU A 417 -51.53 40.81 31.85
CA LEU A 417 -52.39 40.73 30.67
C LEU A 417 -53.88 40.65 31.06
N LEU A 418 -54.25 39.81 32.01
CA LEU A 418 -55.62 39.75 32.53
C LEU A 418 -56.01 41.08 33.19
N GLY A 419 -55.11 41.68 33.96
CA GLY A 419 -55.30 42.96 34.61
C GLY A 419 -55.55 44.11 33.62
N LEU A 420 -54.78 44.16 32.53
CA LEU A 420 -54.94 45.12 31.44
C LEU A 420 -56.25 44.90 30.68
N ASN A 421 -56.54 43.67 30.25
CA ASN A 421 -57.75 43.37 29.47
C ASN A 421 -59.03 43.67 30.26
N LEU A 422 -59.15 43.14 31.49
CA LEU A 422 -60.31 43.39 32.35
C LEU A 422 -60.41 44.86 32.77
N GLY A 423 -59.26 45.51 32.98
CA GLY A 423 -59.19 46.93 33.30
C GLY A 423 -59.67 47.84 32.17
N ILE A 424 -59.21 47.61 30.94
CA ILE A 424 -59.62 48.36 29.74
C ILE A 424 -61.10 48.11 29.45
N TRP A 425 -61.56 46.85 29.52
CA TRP A 425 -62.97 46.52 29.32
C TRP A 425 -63.87 47.16 30.39
N GLY A 426 -63.43 47.14 31.65
CA GLY A 426 -64.13 47.81 32.73
C GLY A 426 -64.16 49.33 32.57
N LEU A 427 -63.16 49.93 31.91
CA LEU A 427 -63.16 51.36 31.57
C LEU A 427 -64.08 51.68 30.40
N SER A 428 -64.16 50.83 29.38
CA SER A 428 -65.01 51.05 28.20
C SER A 428 -66.49 50.82 28.49
N ALA A 429 -66.82 49.90 29.40
CA ALA A 429 -68.19 49.60 29.81
C ALA A 429 -68.77 50.62 30.81
N ARG A 430 -67.97 51.60 31.25
CA ARG A 430 -68.32 52.52 32.31
C ARG A 430 -68.85 53.84 31.75
N GLU A 431 -70.11 54.15 32.04
CA GLU A 431 -70.75 55.42 31.65
C GLU A 431 -70.22 56.61 32.49
N ASP A 432 -69.98 56.39 33.79
CA ASP A 432 -69.57 57.44 34.72
C ASP A 432 -68.28 57.10 35.50
N PRO A 433 -67.25 57.99 35.53
CA PRO A 433 -65.98 57.78 36.22
C PRO A 433 -66.08 57.62 37.76
N SER A 434 -67.26 57.80 38.35
CA SER A 434 -67.56 57.59 39.77
C SER A 434 -68.20 56.25 40.13
N HIS A 435 -68.83 55.53 39.19
CA HIS A 435 -69.53 54.26 39.45
C HIS A 435 -68.61 53.03 39.47
N SER A 436 -68.68 52.17 40.48
CA SER A 436 -67.80 50.99 40.54
C SER A 436 -68.23 49.96 39.49
N GLU A 437 -67.31 49.51 38.64
CA GLU A 437 -67.55 48.45 37.65
C GLU A 437 -66.75 47.20 38.00
N ALA A 438 -67.42 46.05 38.08
CA ALA A 438 -66.85 44.82 38.60
C ALA A 438 -65.63 44.33 37.79
N LYS A 439 -65.67 44.49 36.46
CA LYS A 439 -64.57 44.12 35.55
C LYS A 439 -63.32 44.98 35.77
N GLY A 440 -63.50 46.30 35.90
CA GLY A 440 -62.39 47.24 36.13
C GLY A 440 -61.73 47.02 37.49
N GLU A 441 -62.53 46.78 38.53
CA GLU A 441 -62.00 46.46 39.85
C GLU A 441 -61.26 45.11 39.87
N SER A 442 -61.75 44.12 39.13
CA SER A 442 -61.07 42.84 38.94
C SER A 442 -59.74 43.01 38.23
N GLY A 443 -59.68 43.82 37.16
CA GLY A 443 -58.43 44.17 36.48
C GLY A 443 -57.40 44.81 37.41
N ALA A 444 -57.83 45.76 38.25
CA ALA A 444 -56.97 46.36 39.27
C ALA A 444 -56.47 45.37 40.33
N ARG A 445 -57.26 44.33 40.66
CA ARG A 445 -56.86 43.27 41.59
C ARG A 445 -55.82 42.35 40.95
N PHE A 446 -56.00 41.93 39.70
CA PHE A 446 -55.02 41.11 38.98
C PHE A 446 -53.65 41.80 38.84
N LEU A 447 -53.62 43.10 38.48
CA LEU A 447 -52.35 43.86 38.45
C LEU A 447 -51.64 43.87 39.81
N MET A 448 -52.41 44.01 40.90
CA MET A 448 -51.87 44.01 42.25
C MET A 448 -51.40 42.63 42.72
N VAL A 449 -52.04 41.55 42.25
CA VAL A 449 -51.60 40.17 42.48
C VAL A 449 -50.26 39.93 41.77
N GLY A 450 -50.12 40.38 40.51
CA GLY A 450 -48.85 40.32 39.78
C GLY A 450 -47.71 41.06 40.48
N VAL A 451 -47.98 42.27 41.01
CA VAL A 451 -47.03 43.01 41.86
C VAL A 451 -46.66 42.22 43.12
N GLY A 452 -47.64 41.58 43.76
CA GLY A 452 -47.41 40.73 44.94
C GLY A 452 -46.46 39.57 44.65
N PHE A 453 -46.71 38.82 43.57
CA PHE A 453 -45.83 37.73 43.13
C PHE A 453 -44.43 38.23 42.76
N SER A 454 -44.32 39.39 42.11
CA SER A 454 -43.03 39.97 41.75
C SER A 454 -42.15 40.25 42.97
N PHE A 455 -42.73 40.76 44.07
CA PHE A 455 -41.99 40.93 45.33
C PHE A 455 -41.71 39.62 46.05
N LEU A 456 -42.68 38.70 46.08
CA LEU A 456 -42.57 37.41 46.77
C LEU A 456 -41.41 36.57 46.21
N PHE A 457 -41.29 36.53 44.89
CA PHE A 457 -40.28 35.71 44.22
C PHE A 457 -39.00 36.45 43.83
N ALA A 458 -38.87 37.75 44.14
CA ALA A 458 -37.68 38.53 43.78
C ALA A 458 -36.38 37.94 44.36
N VAL A 459 -36.39 37.51 45.62
CA VAL A 459 -35.21 36.94 46.31
C VAL A 459 -34.79 35.58 45.73
N PRO A 460 -35.66 34.56 45.66
CA PRO A 460 -35.26 33.27 45.08
C PRO A 460 -34.84 33.41 43.61
N LEU A 461 -35.49 34.29 42.85
CA LEU A 461 -35.18 34.53 41.44
C LEU A 461 -33.75 35.09 41.27
N ILE A 462 -33.37 36.15 42.00
CA ILE A 462 -32.03 36.75 41.84
C ILE A 462 -30.91 35.82 42.32
N ILE A 463 -31.12 35.04 43.39
CA ILE A 463 -30.13 34.10 43.91
C ILE A 463 -29.83 33.02 42.87
N LEU A 464 -30.87 32.43 42.28
CA LEU A 464 -30.73 31.36 41.29
C LEU A 464 -30.19 31.85 39.95
N ILE A 465 -30.56 33.06 39.52
CA ILE A 465 -29.96 33.68 38.33
C ILE A 465 -28.47 33.94 38.56
N PHE A 466 -28.10 34.47 39.72
CA PHE A 466 -26.70 34.78 40.00
C PHE A 466 -25.84 33.52 40.13
N SER A 467 -26.35 32.45 40.77
CA SER A 467 -25.61 31.18 40.86
C SER A 467 -25.40 30.53 39.49
N THR A 468 -26.43 30.52 38.64
CA THR A 468 -26.32 29.97 37.28
C THR A 468 -25.43 30.84 36.37
N PHE A 469 -25.46 32.17 36.53
CA PHE A 469 -24.54 33.11 35.90
C PHE A 469 -23.08 32.87 36.28
N LEU A 470 -22.79 32.67 37.57
CA LEU A 470 -21.42 32.41 38.03
C LEU A 470 -20.86 31.15 37.39
N VAL A 471 -21.63 30.05 37.39
CA VAL A 471 -21.18 28.78 36.81
C VAL A 471 -21.01 28.91 35.30
N GLY A 472 -22.08 29.28 34.58
CA GLY A 472 -22.07 29.31 33.12
C GLY A 472 -21.15 30.38 32.55
N GLY A 473 -21.08 31.55 33.19
CA GLY A 473 -20.21 32.64 32.79
C GLY A 473 -18.73 32.27 32.91
N ASN A 474 -18.33 31.63 34.01
CA ASN A 474 -16.95 31.16 34.17
C ASN A 474 -16.62 30.05 33.17
N VAL A 475 -17.54 29.10 32.91
CA VAL A 475 -17.32 28.08 31.85
C VAL A 475 -17.08 28.76 30.50
N GLN A 476 -17.87 29.78 30.14
CA GLN A 476 -17.68 30.49 28.88
C GLN A 476 -16.34 31.25 28.81
N THR A 477 -16.00 32.01 29.85
CA THR A 477 -14.86 32.95 29.83
C THR A 477 -13.53 32.28 30.15
N LEU A 478 -13.49 31.33 31.09
CA LEU A 478 -12.26 30.63 31.47
C LEU A 478 -11.98 29.39 30.64
N VAL A 479 -13.00 28.68 30.14
CA VAL A 479 -12.80 27.42 29.43
C VAL A 479 -13.07 27.59 27.94
N CYS A 480 -14.26 28.05 27.56
CA CYS A 480 -14.62 28.04 26.14
C CYS A 480 -13.86 29.03 25.27
N GLN A 481 -13.68 30.27 25.74
CA GLN A 481 -12.89 31.28 25.02
C GLN A 481 -11.42 30.91 24.94
N SER A 482 -10.82 30.44 26.05
CA SER A 482 -9.41 30.03 26.09
C SER A 482 -9.13 28.74 25.31
N TRP A 483 -10.11 27.84 25.22
CA TRP A 483 -10.03 26.64 24.38
C TRP A 483 -10.11 27.00 22.88
N GLU A 484 -10.98 27.94 22.51
CA GLU A 484 -11.08 28.43 21.13
C GLU A 484 -9.84 29.23 20.69
N SER A 485 -9.24 30.03 21.58
CA SER A 485 -8.01 30.79 21.30
C SER A 485 -6.73 29.93 21.29
N GLY A 486 -6.78 28.72 21.87
CA GLY A 486 -5.62 27.85 22.05
C GLY A 486 -4.80 28.12 23.31
N GLU A 487 -5.10 29.20 24.06
CA GLU A 487 -4.44 29.55 25.33
C GLU A 487 -4.58 28.45 26.39
N LEU A 488 -5.67 27.69 26.35
CA LEU A 488 -5.88 26.55 27.24
C LEU A 488 -4.84 25.45 27.00
N TYR A 489 -4.47 25.18 25.75
CA TYR A 489 -3.44 24.20 25.43
C TYR A 489 -2.04 24.66 25.88
N GLU A 490 -1.73 25.95 25.68
CA GLU A 490 -0.48 26.56 26.15
C GLU A 490 -0.35 26.50 27.69
N PHE A 491 -1.46 26.70 28.40
CA PHE A 491 -1.49 26.59 29.86
C PHE A 491 -1.24 25.15 30.35
N VAL A 492 -1.84 24.17 29.68
CA VAL A 492 -1.68 22.74 29.97
C VAL A 492 -0.24 22.29 29.65
N ASP A 493 0.40 22.84 28.62
CA ASP A 493 1.79 22.56 28.26
C ASP A 493 2.82 23.18 29.21
N THR A 494 2.44 24.20 29.97
CA THR A 494 3.35 24.90 30.88
C THR A 494 3.68 24.03 32.11
N PRO A 495 4.97 23.71 32.35
CA PRO A 495 5.35 22.80 33.42
C PRO A 495 5.03 23.37 34.80
N GLY A 496 4.41 22.54 35.65
CA GLY A 496 3.98 22.90 37.01
C GLY A 496 2.54 23.37 37.13
N ASN A 497 1.81 23.52 36.01
CA ASN A 497 0.39 23.84 36.01
C ASN A 497 -0.51 22.60 36.16
N LEU A 498 -0.06 21.43 35.71
CA LEU A 498 -0.75 20.15 35.92
C LEU A 498 -0.05 19.33 36.99
N PRO A 499 -0.81 18.52 37.76
CA PRO A 499 -0.20 17.52 38.63
C PRO A 499 0.57 16.48 37.78
N PRO A 500 1.68 15.92 38.30
CA PRO A 500 2.49 14.95 37.55
C PRO A 500 1.70 13.71 37.11
N SER A 501 0.62 13.35 37.81
CA SER A 501 -0.31 12.28 37.42
C SER A 501 -1.10 12.58 36.13
N MET A 502 -1.17 13.84 35.69
CA MET A 502 -1.86 14.28 34.46
C MET A 502 -0.87 14.70 33.37
N ASN A 503 0.44 14.53 33.58
CA ASN A 503 1.41 14.80 32.53
C ASN A 503 1.32 13.70 31.47
N LEU A 504 0.78 14.06 30.30
CA LEU A 504 0.59 13.13 29.18
C LEU A 504 1.91 12.47 28.78
N SER A 505 3.02 13.20 28.76
CA SER A 505 4.33 12.64 28.40
C SER A 505 4.76 11.51 29.35
N GLN A 506 4.47 11.66 30.64
CA GLN A 506 4.79 10.67 31.68
C GLN A 506 3.82 9.48 31.64
N LEU A 507 2.52 9.72 31.45
CA LEU A 507 1.49 8.69 31.31
C LEU A 507 1.78 7.77 30.11
N LEU A 508 2.28 8.37 29.03
CA LEU A 508 2.59 7.68 27.78
C LEU A 508 4.01 7.12 27.72
N GLY A 509 4.86 7.42 28.72
CA GLY A 509 6.25 6.96 28.79
C GLY A 509 7.17 7.55 27.73
N LEU A 510 6.87 8.77 27.24
CA LEU A 510 7.68 9.46 26.24
C LEU A 510 8.96 10.03 26.87
N LYS A 511 10.08 9.98 26.14
CA LYS A 511 11.38 10.52 26.60
C LYS A 511 11.44 12.05 26.60
N LYS A 512 10.64 12.71 25.77
CA LYS A 512 10.55 14.17 25.65
C LYS A 512 9.15 14.64 26.05
N ASN A 513 9.08 15.86 26.59
CA ASN A 513 7.81 16.50 26.87
C ASN A 513 7.11 16.84 25.56
N LEU A 514 5.91 16.27 25.36
CA LEU A 514 5.03 16.58 24.25
C LEU A 514 4.28 17.88 24.55
N SER A 515 4.34 18.84 23.62
CA SER A 515 3.41 19.97 23.61
C SER A 515 2.09 19.54 22.99
N ILE A 516 1.02 19.60 23.77
CA ILE A 516 -0.35 19.30 23.37
C ILE A 516 -0.83 20.31 22.32
N LEU A 517 -0.42 21.57 22.40
CA LEU A 517 -0.72 22.57 21.37
C LEU A 517 -0.13 22.16 20.02
N LEU A 518 1.17 21.87 19.98
CA LEU A 518 1.86 21.44 18.75
C LEU A 518 1.28 20.12 18.23
N ALA A 519 0.99 19.18 19.13
CA ALA A 519 0.38 17.91 18.77
C ALA A 519 -1.02 18.09 18.16
N TYR A 520 -1.85 18.96 18.74
CA TYR A 520 -3.17 19.30 18.21
C TYR A 520 -3.07 19.90 16.80
N GLU A 521 -2.19 20.89 16.59
CA GLU A 521 -2.01 21.53 15.29
C GLU A 521 -1.54 20.54 14.20
N GLN A 522 -0.57 19.69 14.52
CA GLN A 522 -0.06 18.68 13.60
C GLN A 522 -1.14 17.62 13.29
N CYS A 523 -1.89 17.17 14.29
CA CYS A 523 -2.99 16.22 14.08
C CYS A 523 -4.13 16.83 13.25
N LYS A 524 -4.42 18.11 13.45
CA LYS A 524 -5.42 18.84 12.65
C LYS A 524 -5.01 18.95 11.17
N GLN A 525 -3.70 18.98 10.88
CA GLN A 525 -3.15 18.93 9.52
C GLN A 525 -3.06 17.51 8.94
N GLY A 526 -3.48 16.48 9.68
CA GLY A 526 -3.44 15.09 9.24
C GLY A 526 -2.09 14.40 9.42
N ALA A 527 -1.22 14.90 10.30
CA ALA A 527 0.05 14.25 10.61
C ALA A 527 -0.16 12.83 11.21
N VAL A 528 0.85 11.98 11.05
CA VAL A 528 0.88 10.65 11.65
C VAL A 528 1.46 10.68 13.05
N LEU A 529 1.00 9.76 13.90
CA LEU A 529 1.43 9.67 15.29
C LEU A 529 2.96 9.51 15.44
N TRP A 530 3.61 8.90 14.44
CA TRP A 530 5.07 8.75 14.39
C TRP A 530 5.82 10.08 14.48
N THR A 531 5.40 11.09 13.71
CA THR A 531 6.04 12.40 13.68
C THR A 531 5.64 13.23 14.89
N VAL A 532 4.37 13.19 15.28
CA VAL A 532 3.83 13.98 16.41
C VAL A 532 4.45 13.57 17.75
N LEU A 533 4.56 12.26 18.00
CA LEU A 533 5.17 11.76 19.23
C LEU A 533 6.71 11.76 19.19
N GLN A 534 7.32 12.22 18.08
CA GLN A 534 8.77 12.22 17.86
C GLN A 534 9.40 10.83 18.11
N LEU A 535 8.78 9.77 17.59
CA LEU A 535 9.19 8.40 17.90
C LEU A 535 10.61 8.08 17.43
N ASN A 536 11.14 8.79 16.42
CA ASN A 536 12.53 8.67 15.97
C ASN A 536 13.56 8.75 17.10
N ASP A 537 13.32 9.55 18.15
CA ASP A 537 14.26 9.71 19.27
C ASP A 537 14.15 8.58 20.31
N SER A 538 13.02 7.88 20.30
CA SER A 538 12.71 6.82 21.26
C SER A 538 12.91 5.42 20.68
N TYR A 539 12.76 5.27 19.36
CA TYR A 539 12.77 4.00 18.65
C TYR A 539 13.57 4.05 17.35
N ASP A 540 14.42 3.05 17.18
CA ASP A 540 15.29 2.92 16.02
C ASP A 540 14.71 1.87 15.06
N LEU A 541 13.86 2.34 14.13
CA LEU A 541 13.23 1.51 13.10
C LEU A 541 14.28 0.80 12.23
N GLU A 542 15.44 1.42 12.00
CA GLU A 542 16.47 0.88 11.11
C GLU A 542 17.05 -0.45 11.62
N LYS A 543 17.06 -0.67 12.94
CA LYS A 543 17.48 -1.97 13.51
C LYS A 543 16.60 -3.14 13.08
N HIS A 544 15.31 -2.89 12.82
CA HIS A 544 14.37 -3.92 12.37
C HIS A 544 14.36 -4.08 10.85
N LEU A 545 14.69 -3.01 10.13
CA LEU A 545 14.82 -3.01 8.66
C LEU A 545 16.21 -3.49 8.19
N ASP A 546 17.14 -3.77 9.12
CA ASP A 546 18.47 -4.25 8.78
C ASP A 546 18.45 -5.73 8.34
N ILE A 547 18.59 -5.93 7.02
CA ILE A 547 18.74 -7.24 6.37
C ILE A 547 20.20 -7.58 6.03
N SER A 548 21.18 -6.87 6.60
CA SER A 548 22.61 -7.11 6.33
C SER A 548 22.99 -8.57 6.59
N GLN A 549 22.58 -9.14 7.73
CA GLN A 549 22.85 -10.55 8.06
C GLN A 549 22.21 -11.52 7.07
N TYR A 550 20.98 -11.23 6.62
CA TYR A 550 20.30 -12.05 5.62
C TYR A 550 21.03 -11.99 4.27
N THR A 551 21.46 -10.80 3.87
CA THR A 551 22.26 -10.57 2.66
C THR A 551 23.59 -11.33 2.69
N ILE A 552 24.29 -11.29 3.82
CA ILE A 552 25.57 -11.99 4.02
C ILE A 552 25.35 -13.51 3.92
N LYS A 553 24.31 -14.06 4.55
CA LYS A 553 23.99 -15.50 4.45
C LYS A 553 23.70 -15.92 3.02
N LEU A 554 22.90 -15.13 2.29
CA LEU A 554 22.57 -15.41 0.89
C LEU A 554 23.83 -15.39 0.02
N GLN A 555 24.70 -14.40 0.22
CA GLN A 555 25.98 -14.29 -0.48
C GLN A 555 26.94 -15.45 -0.16
N GLN A 556 26.96 -15.91 1.09
CA GLN A 556 27.78 -17.06 1.50
C GLN A 556 27.31 -18.37 0.86
N GLU A 557 26.00 -18.63 0.81
CA GLU A 557 25.47 -19.82 0.10
C GLU A 557 25.74 -19.76 -1.40
N LEU A 558 25.65 -18.57 -2.00
CA LEU A 558 26.00 -18.37 -3.41
C LEU A 558 27.48 -18.70 -3.70
N GLN A 559 28.40 -18.32 -2.81
CA GLN A 559 29.84 -18.62 -2.95
C GLN A 559 30.17 -20.11 -2.78
N LYS A 560 29.29 -20.88 -2.13
CA LYS A 560 29.46 -22.34 -1.99
C LYS A 560 29.08 -23.10 -3.25
N LEU A 561 28.34 -22.50 -4.17
CA LEU A 561 27.99 -23.09 -5.46
C LEU A 561 29.27 -23.31 -6.28
N LYS A 562 29.72 -24.57 -6.37
CA LYS A 562 30.76 -25.00 -7.29
C LYS A 562 30.12 -25.86 -8.36
N VAL A 563 30.34 -25.54 -9.63
CA VAL A 563 29.97 -26.43 -10.73
C VAL A 563 31.02 -27.54 -10.77
N ASP A 564 30.59 -28.79 -10.55
CA ASP A 564 31.47 -29.94 -10.73
C ASP A 564 31.50 -30.32 -12.21
N VAL A 565 32.32 -29.60 -12.98
CA VAL A 565 32.53 -29.83 -14.43
C VAL A 565 33.60 -30.91 -14.68
N LYS A 566 34.24 -31.42 -13.62
CA LYS A 566 35.41 -32.30 -13.73
C LYS A 566 35.13 -33.64 -14.40
N ASN A 567 33.88 -34.10 -14.35
CA ASN A 567 33.47 -35.41 -14.89
C ASN A 567 32.75 -35.31 -16.25
N LEU A 568 32.85 -34.16 -16.92
CA LEU A 568 32.20 -33.96 -18.20
C LEU A 568 33.09 -34.47 -19.34
N ASP A 569 32.85 -35.70 -19.78
CA ASP A 569 33.50 -36.25 -20.97
C ASP A 569 32.76 -35.83 -22.24
N LEU A 570 33.38 -34.93 -23.00
CA LEU A 570 32.87 -34.39 -24.26
C LEU A 570 32.80 -35.46 -25.37
N LEU A 571 33.70 -36.45 -25.32
CA LEU A 571 33.70 -37.63 -26.20
C LEU A 571 33.25 -38.85 -25.40
N SER A 572 32.43 -39.72 -26.00
CA SER A 572 32.19 -41.02 -25.41
C SER A 572 33.51 -41.83 -25.34
N PRO A 573 33.68 -42.69 -24.32
CA PRO A 573 34.86 -43.55 -24.23
C PRO A 573 35.05 -44.45 -25.47
N ALA A 574 33.98 -44.74 -26.20
CA ALA A 574 34.05 -45.45 -27.48
C ALA A 574 34.62 -44.55 -28.59
N ALA A 575 34.05 -43.35 -28.79
CA ALA A 575 34.51 -42.41 -29.82
C ALA A 575 35.97 -42.00 -29.64
N ARG A 576 36.42 -41.79 -28.38
CA ARG A 576 37.82 -41.47 -28.10
C ARG A 576 38.76 -42.63 -28.46
N ARG A 577 38.39 -43.87 -28.09
CA ARG A 577 39.16 -45.06 -28.45
C ARG A 577 39.24 -45.25 -29.97
N ASP A 578 38.16 -45.02 -30.70
CA ASP A 578 38.12 -45.14 -32.16
C ASP A 578 39.05 -44.12 -32.85
N LEU A 579 39.07 -42.87 -32.36
CA LEU A 579 39.97 -41.82 -32.87
C LEU A 579 41.44 -42.13 -32.56
N GLU A 580 41.75 -42.59 -31.36
CA GLU A 580 43.12 -43.00 -30.97
C GLU A 580 43.59 -44.22 -31.78
N ALA A 581 42.71 -45.22 -31.98
CA ALA A 581 42.98 -46.39 -32.81
C ALA A 581 43.28 -45.98 -34.26
N LEU A 582 42.50 -45.06 -34.82
CA LEU A 582 42.71 -44.55 -36.17
C LEU A 582 44.01 -43.76 -36.31
N GLN A 583 44.33 -42.90 -35.34
CA GLN A 583 45.61 -42.17 -35.32
C GLN A 583 46.80 -43.13 -35.35
N SER A 584 46.70 -44.27 -34.66
CA SER A 584 47.74 -45.29 -34.59
C SER A 584 47.69 -46.36 -35.69
N SER A 585 46.71 -46.29 -36.61
CA SER A 585 46.41 -47.36 -37.59
C SER A 585 47.44 -47.57 -38.69
N GLY A 586 48.34 -46.60 -38.90
CA GLY A 586 49.35 -46.65 -39.96
C GLY A 586 48.78 -46.46 -41.38
N LEU A 587 47.57 -45.92 -41.54
CA LEU A 587 46.93 -45.70 -42.86
C LEU A 587 47.81 -44.87 -43.82
N GLU A 588 48.49 -43.83 -43.32
CA GLU A 588 49.43 -43.00 -44.10
C GLU A 588 50.71 -43.78 -44.49
N SER A 589 51.09 -44.77 -43.69
CA SER A 589 52.32 -45.55 -43.88
C SER A 589 52.17 -46.70 -44.88
N ILE A 590 51.00 -46.88 -45.51
CA ILE A 590 50.80 -47.87 -46.57
C ILE A 590 51.69 -47.50 -47.76
N HIS A 591 52.44 -48.48 -48.27
CA HIS A 591 53.32 -48.28 -49.41
C HIS A 591 52.55 -48.26 -50.75
N TYR A 592 51.73 -47.22 -50.97
CA TYR A 592 50.97 -47.03 -52.21
C TYR A 592 51.81 -47.10 -53.51
N PRO A 593 53.07 -46.61 -53.56
CA PRO A 593 53.91 -46.77 -54.75
C PRO A 593 54.11 -48.23 -55.15
N GLY A 594 54.17 -49.17 -54.19
CA GLY A 594 54.29 -50.60 -54.47
C GLY A 594 53.08 -51.18 -55.20
N PHE A 595 51.87 -50.73 -54.86
CA PHE A 595 50.65 -51.09 -55.60
C PHE A 595 50.67 -50.53 -57.02
N LEU A 596 51.03 -49.24 -57.16
CA LEU A 596 51.03 -48.55 -58.45
C LEU A 596 52.07 -49.15 -59.42
N ALA A 597 53.21 -49.64 -58.92
CA ALA A 597 54.24 -50.26 -59.72
C ALA A 597 53.78 -51.52 -60.45
N GLU A 598 52.93 -52.35 -59.82
CA GLU A 598 52.38 -53.56 -60.44
C GLU A 598 51.11 -53.28 -61.25
N ILE A 599 50.26 -52.36 -60.82
CA ILE A 599 49.03 -51.96 -61.54
C ILE A 599 49.32 -51.35 -62.91
N GLN A 600 50.47 -50.69 -63.07
CA GLN A 600 50.88 -50.07 -64.34
C GLN A 600 51.42 -51.08 -65.36
N LYS A 601 51.73 -52.32 -64.94
CA LYS A 601 52.17 -53.39 -65.85
C LYS A 601 50.95 -54.08 -66.46
N PRO A 602 51.04 -54.55 -67.72
CA PRO A 602 49.96 -55.34 -68.30
C PRO A 602 49.85 -56.69 -67.56
N VAL A 603 48.63 -57.22 -67.41
CA VAL A 603 48.39 -58.53 -66.75
C VAL A 603 49.18 -59.66 -67.44
N VAL A 604 49.29 -59.60 -68.77
CA VAL A 604 50.08 -60.51 -69.61
C VAL A 604 50.95 -59.67 -70.53
N ASN A 605 52.23 -60.02 -70.69
CA ASN A 605 53.18 -59.25 -71.50
C ASN A 605 52.83 -59.21 -73.00
N SER A 606 52.08 -60.21 -73.47
CA SER A 606 51.63 -60.32 -74.85
C SER A 606 50.13 -60.06 -74.98
N ASP A 607 49.74 -59.48 -76.11
CA ASP A 607 48.34 -59.33 -76.50
C ASP A 607 47.77 -60.70 -76.93
N VAL A 608 47.19 -61.42 -75.96
CA VAL A 608 46.65 -62.78 -76.14
C VAL A 608 45.53 -62.82 -77.16
N GLU A 609 44.72 -61.77 -77.25
CA GLU A 609 43.62 -61.67 -78.20
C GLU A 609 44.14 -61.56 -79.64
N LYS A 610 45.12 -60.67 -79.88
CA LYS A 610 45.79 -60.59 -81.19
C LYS A 610 46.54 -61.87 -81.54
N LEU A 611 47.22 -62.49 -80.57
CA LEU A 611 47.92 -63.75 -80.79
C LEU A 611 46.95 -64.87 -81.20
N ALA A 612 45.79 -64.96 -80.55
CA ALA A 612 44.76 -65.93 -80.91
C ALA A 612 44.18 -65.68 -82.32
N GLN A 613 43.93 -64.42 -82.69
CA GLN A 613 43.48 -64.07 -84.04
C GLN A 613 44.50 -64.43 -85.12
N GLU A 614 45.79 -64.19 -84.86
CA GLU A 614 46.88 -64.57 -85.76
C GLU A 614 47.02 -66.09 -85.90
N LEU A 615 46.84 -66.84 -84.82
CA LEU A 615 46.85 -68.31 -84.85
C LEU A 615 45.65 -68.88 -85.62
N ASP A 616 44.46 -68.29 -85.47
CA ASP A 616 43.27 -68.71 -86.24
C ASP A 616 43.45 -68.40 -87.74
N GLY A 617 44.02 -67.25 -88.09
CA GLY A 617 44.39 -66.92 -89.48
C GLY A 617 45.47 -67.86 -90.06
N LEU A 618 46.50 -68.18 -89.26
CA LEU A 618 47.55 -69.13 -89.64
C LEU A 618 46.97 -70.54 -89.84
N SER A 619 45.99 -70.95 -89.03
CA SER A 619 45.36 -72.26 -89.12
C SER A 619 44.73 -72.55 -90.49
N GLN A 620 44.17 -71.52 -91.13
CA GLN A 620 43.49 -71.62 -92.42
C GLN A 620 44.44 -71.65 -93.62
N THR A 621 45.69 -71.24 -93.42
CA THR A 621 46.71 -71.10 -94.48
C THR A 621 47.75 -72.23 -94.48
N GLN A 622 47.76 -73.11 -93.48
CA GLN A 622 48.68 -74.24 -93.42
C GLN A 622 48.34 -75.34 -94.45
N GLY A 623 49.36 -75.87 -95.13
CA GLY A 623 49.21 -77.02 -96.04
C GLY A 623 48.95 -78.37 -95.35
N ASN A 624 49.20 -78.47 -94.03
CA ASN A 624 48.93 -79.65 -93.22
C ASN A 624 47.65 -79.45 -92.39
N ALA A 625 46.58 -80.19 -92.73
CA ALA A 625 45.29 -80.10 -92.05
C ALA A 625 45.37 -80.40 -90.54
N THR A 626 46.27 -81.30 -90.12
CA THR A 626 46.44 -81.63 -88.69
C THR A 626 47.11 -80.51 -87.90
N LEU A 627 48.05 -79.78 -88.51
CA LEU A 627 48.70 -78.62 -87.91
C LEU A 627 47.72 -77.44 -87.83
N GLY A 628 46.95 -77.21 -88.90
CA GLY A 628 45.88 -76.20 -88.92
C GLY A 628 44.88 -76.41 -87.80
N GLN A 629 44.38 -77.64 -87.62
CA GLN A 629 43.43 -77.94 -86.54
C GLN A 629 44.01 -77.67 -85.14
N LYS A 630 45.27 -78.07 -84.87
CA LYS A 630 45.92 -77.82 -83.58
C LYS A 630 46.16 -76.32 -83.31
N LEU A 631 46.53 -75.55 -84.33
CA LEU A 631 46.68 -74.09 -84.21
C LEU A 631 45.32 -73.41 -83.93
N GLN A 632 44.24 -73.91 -84.52
CA GLN A 632 42.88 -73.43 -84.26
C GLN A 632 42.40 -73.80 -82.84
N GLU A 633 42.74 -74.99 -82.34
CA GLU A 633 42.46 -75.39 -80.95
C GLU A 633 43.20 -74.50 -79.95
N GLU A 634 44.47 -74.17 -80.19
CA GLU A 634 45.22 -73.21 -79.36
C GLU A 634 44.68 -71.79 -79.46
N ALA A 635 44.26 -71.33 -80.65
CA ALA A 635 43.62 -70.03 -80.84
C ALA A 635 42.33 -69.90 -80.01
N ARG A 636 41.45 -70.92 -80.05
CA ARG A 636 40.24 -70.96 -79.23
C ARG A 636 40.55 -71.06 -77.74
N GLY A 637 41.57 -71.84 -77.37
CA GLY A 637 42.05 -71.94 -76.00
C GLY A 637 42.54 -70.60 -75.45
N LEU A 638 43.31 -69.84 -76.23
CA LEU A 638 43.75 -68.49 -75.87
C LEU A 638 42.60 -67.48 -75.83
N GLN A 639 41.62 -67.54 -76.72
CA GLN A 639 40.41 -66.70 -76.66
C GLN A 639 39.60 -66.97 -75.39
N HIS A 640 39.41 -68.25 -75.04
CA HIS A 640 38.73 -68.65 -73.80
C HIS A 640 39.51 -68.18 -72.58
N LEU A 641 40.83 -68.36 -72.55
CA LEU A 641 41.69 -67.88 -71.48
C LEU A 641 41.62 -66.35 -71.34
N HIS A 642 41.56 -65.63 -72.47
CA HIS A 642 41.42 -64.18 -72.48
C HIS A 642 40.09 -63.72 -71.86
N GLN A 643 38.97 -64.32 -72.27
CA GLN A 643 37.64 -63.95 -71.77
C GLN A 643 37.40 -64.38 -70.32
N GLU A 644 37.80 -65.59 -69.94
CA GLU A 644 37.48 -66.14 -68.61
C GLU A 644 38.48 -65.76 -67.52
N LYS A 645 39.74 -65.48 -67.86
CA LYS A 645 40.80 -65.26 -66.87
C LYS A 645 41.46 -63.89 -66.99
N ILE A 646 41.82 -63.44 -68.19
CA ILE A 646 42.56 -62.18 -68.37
C ILE A 646 41.65 -60.95 -68.19
N LEU A 647 40.48 -60.91 -68.84
CA LEU A 647 39.56 -59.78 -68.76
C LEU A 647 39.02 -59.53 -67.33
N PRO A 648 38.63 -60.55 -66.54
CA PRO A 648 38.27 -60.36 -65.14
C PRO A 648 39.42 -59.78 -64.30
N GLN A 649 40.66 -60.23 -64.52
CA GLN A 649 41.82 -59.65 -63.84
C GLN A 649 42.07 -58.19 -64.22
N GLN A 650 41.92 -57.82 -65.49
CA GLN A 650 42.03 -56.42 -65.91
C GLN A 650 41.00 -55.52 -65.22
N ASN A 651 39.76 -56.01 -65.05
CA ASN A 651 38.71 -55.31 -64.31
C ASN A 651 39.06 -55.16 -62.82
N LEU A 652 39.65 -56.19 -62.20
CA LEU A 652 40.13 -56.15 -60.82
C LEU A 652 41.29 -55.16 -60.67
N VAL A 653 42.24 -55.10 -61.60
CA VAL A 653 43.32 -54.10 -61.62
C VAL A 653 42.74 -52.68 -61.69
N ALA A 654 41.72 -52.44 -62.52
CA ALA A 654 41.05 -51.14 -62.61
C ALA A 654 40.29 -50.77 -61.31
N LYS A 655 39.75 -51.76 -60.59
CA LYS A 655 39.11 -51.59 -59.28
C LYS A 655 40.15 -51.29 -58.19
N LEU A 656 41.26 -52.02 -58.20
CA LEU A 656 42.38 -51.82 -57.28
C LEU A 656 42.99 -50.42 -57.44
N ASN A 657 43.22 -49.98 -58.68
CA ASN A 657 43.74 -48.64 -58.99
C ASN A 657 42.86 -47.52 -58.41
N ARG A 658 41.53 -47.64 -58.54
CA ARG A 658 40.58 -46.68 -57.96
C ARG A 658 40.71 -46.60 -56.44
N SER A 659 40.77 -47.74 -55.75
CA SER A 659 40.92 -47.77 -54.29
C SER A 659 42.28 -47.24 -53.84
N VAL A 660 43.37 -47.56 -54.56
CA VAL A 660 44.72 -47.06 -54.26
C VAL A 660 44.81 -45.54 -54.42
N GLN A 661 44.28 -44.99 -55.50
CA GLN A 661 44.28 -43.53 -55.73
C GLN A 661 43.40 -42.77 -54.73
N ALA A 662 42.22 -43.31 -54.40
CA ALA A 662 41.34 -42.72 -53.39
C ALA A 662 42.00 -42.70 -52.01
N LEU A 663 42.66 -43.78 -51.61
CA LEU A 663 43.35 -43.86 -50.31
C LEU A 663 44.61 -42.99 -50.28
N ALA A 664 45.44 -43.02 -51.32
CA ALA A 664 46.67 -42.24 -51.38
C ALA A 664 46.42 -40.71 -51.31
N SER A 665 45.28 -40.25 -51.83
CA SER A 665 44.89 -38.84 -51.79
C SER A 665 44.20 -38.43 -50.47
N SER A 666 43.48 -39.34 -49.82
CA SER A 666 42.69 -39.04 -48.61
C SER A 666 43.43 -39.29 -47.29
N ALA A 667 44.36 -40.25 -47.25
CA ALA A 667 45.09 -40.64 -46.03
C ALA A 667 45.80 -39.48 -45.29
N PRO A 668 46.62 -38.62 -45.94
CA PRO A 668 47.32 -37.55 -45.23
C PRO A 668 46.37 -36.47 -44.69
N HIS A 669 45.30 -36.16 -45.43
CA HIS A 669 44.27 -35.23 -44.98
C HIS A 669 43.51 -35.77 -43.77
N LEU A 670 43.18 -37.06 -43.78
CA LEU A 670 42.47 -37.70 -42.67
C LEU A 670 43.27 -37.66 -41.37
N GLN A 671 44.59 -37.91 -41.42
CA GLN A 671 45.47 -37.87 -40.26
C GLN A 671 45.57 -36.47 -39.63
N SER A 672 45.65 -35.43 -40.47
CA SER A 672 45.65 -34.04 -40.02
C SER A 672 44.30 -33.63 -39.40
N GLU A 673 43.19 -34.12 -39.92
CA GLU A 673 41.86 -33.86 -39.36
C GLU A 673 41.64 -34.55 -38.02
N ILE A 674 42.11 -35.79 -37.83
CA ILE A 674 42.00 -36.53 -36.56
C ILE A 674 42.74 -35.80 -35.44
N SER A 675 43.99 -35.40 -35.69
CA SER A 675 44.79 -34.65 -34.72
C SER A 675 44.15 -33.29 -34.39
N GLY A 676 43.68 -32.57 -35.41
CA GLY A 676 42.96 -31.32 -35.22
C GLY A 676 41.67 -31.45 -34.40
N VAL A 677 40.90 -32.54 -34.58
CA VAL A 677 39.70 -32.81 -33.77
C VAL A 677 40.06 -33.15 -32.33
N LEU A 678 41.07 -33.99 -32.11
CA LEU A 678 41.48 -34.39 -30.76
C LEU A 678 41.97 -33.18 -29.95
N ASP A 679 42.77 -32.30 -30.58
CA ASP A 679 43.27 -31.05 -29.98
C ASP A 679 42.15 -30.05 -29.67
N ARG A 680 41.18 -29.87 -30.59
CA ARG A 680 40.02 -29.00 -30.35
C ARG A 680 39.16 -29.49 -29.18
N VAL A 681 38.99 -30.80 -29.03
CA VAL A 681 38.24 -31.41 -27.93
C VAL A 681 38.99 -31.29 -26.59
N THR A 682 40.30 -31.55 -26.56
CA THR A 682 41.09 -31.40 -25.33
C THR A 682 41.14 -29.95 -24.87
N HIS A 683 41.36 -29.00 -25.78
CA HIS A 683 41.29 -27.57 -25.47
C HIS A 683 39.92 -27.19 -24.90
N LEU A 684 38.82 -27.65 -25.50
CA LEU A 684 37.47 -27.41 -24.97
C LEU A 684 37.26 -28.04 -23.59
N LYS A 685 37.84 -29.21 -23.32
CA LYS A 685 37.79 -29.87 -22.00
C LYS A 685 38.52 -29.07 -20.91
N GLU A 686 39.60 -28.40 -21.25
CA GLU A 686 40.41 -27.60 -20.31
C GLU A 686 39.82 -26.21 -20.02
N GLU A 687 39.22 -25.56 -21.03
CA GLU A 687 38.62 -24.22 -20.91
C GLU A 687 37.18 -24.24 -20.34
N LEU A 688 36.44 -25.35 -20.52
CA LEU A 688 35.05 -25.42 -20.08
C LEU A 688 34.85 -25.17 -18.57
N PRO A 689 35.67 -25.71 -17.65
CA PRO A 689 35.55 -25.44 -16.22
C PRO A 689 35.77 -23.97 -15.85
N THR A 690 36.75 -23.29 -16.47
CA THR A 690 37.05 -21.88 -16.18
C THR A 690 35.92 -20.98 -16.66
N TRP A 691 35.40 -21.23 -17.87
CA TRP A 691 34.27 -20.47 -18.43
C TRP A 691 32.97 -20.71 -17.66
N ALA A 692 32.66 -21.96 -17.33
CA ALA A 692 31.47 -22.30 -16.54
C ALA A 692 31.50 -21.64 -15.17
N THR A 693 32.67 -21.61 -14.52
CA THR A 693 32.84 -20.94 -13.22
C THR A 693 32.69 -19.42 -13.33
N HIS A 694 33.26 -18.81 -14.38
CA HIS A 694 33.14 -17.36 -14.61
C HIS A 694 31.69 -16.94 -14.94
N ILE A 695 31.00 -17.67 -15.82
CA ILE A 695 29.59 -17.42 -16.17
C ILE A 695 28.71 -17.61 -14.95
N LEU A 696 28.88 -18.70 -14.19
CA LEU A 696 28.14 -18.92 -12.95
C LEU A 696 28.35 -17.75 -11.98
N ARG A 697 29.57 -17.27 -11.80
CA ARG A 697 29.88 -16.15 -10.91
C ARG A 697 29.19 -14.86 -11.34
N ASN A 698 29.33 -14.46 -12.61
CA ASN A 698 28.74 -13.21 -13.10
C ASN A 698 27.20 -13.25 -13.10
N GLU A 699 26.59 -14.34 -13.56
CA GLU A 699 25.13 -14.50 -13.54
C GLU A 699 24.59 -14.55 -12.12
N SER A 700 25.28 -15.24 -11.21
CA SER A 700 24.87 -15.32 -9.80
C SER A 700 25.03 -13.99 -9.05
N GLU A 701 26.08 -13.22 -9.30
CA GLU A 701 26.25 -11.87 -8.74
C GLU A 701 25.20 -10.88 -9.27
N CYS A 702 24.90 -10.94 -10.57
CA CYS A 702 23.84 -10.14 -11.20
C CYS A 702 22.47 -10.49 -10.61
N PHE A 703 22.18 -11.79 -10.47
CA PHE A 703 20.99 -12.31 -9.81
C PHE A 703 20.88 -11.77 -8.38
N LEU A 704 21.91 -11.98 -7.55
CA LEU A 704 21.94 -11.51 -6.16
C LEU A 704 21.63 -10.01 -6.07
N LYS A 705 22.29 -9.18 -6.89
CA LYS A 705 22.07 -7.72 -6.88
C LYS A 705 20.63 -7.34 -7.24
N ARG A 706 20.03 -8.02 -8.22
CA ARG A 706 18.64 -7.81 -8.63
C ARG A 706 17.66 -8.24 -7.55
N GLU A 707 17.85 -9.42 -7.00
CA GLU A 707 16.98 -9.99 -5.96
C GLU A 707 17.06 -9.19 -4.65
N MET A 708 18.25 -8.73 -4.25
CA MET A 708 18.42 -7.80 -3.13
C MET A 708 17.72 -6.46 -3.37
N GLY A 709 17.53 -6.08 -4.63
CA GLY A 709 16.72 -4.93 -5.02
C GLY A 709 15.24 -5.07 -4.61
N TYR A 710 14.68 -6.29 -4.62
CA TYR A 710 13.29 -6.53 -4.18
C TYR A 710 13.13 -6.36 -2.67
N PHE A 711 14.06 -6.92 -1.88
CA PHE A 711 14.06 -6.73 -0.43
C PHE A 711 14.32 -5.28 -0.03
N SER A 712 15.21 -4.57 -0.76
CA SER A 712 15.46 -3.15 -0.54
C SER A 712 14.23 -2.29 -0.87
N GLN A 713 13.48 -2.63 -1.93
CA GLN A 713 12.20 -1.98 -2.26
C GLN A 713 11.18 -2.17 -1.13
N TYR A 714 11.06 -3.40 -0.62
CA TYR A 714 10.19 -3.68 0.53
C TYR A 714 10.59 -2.85 1.75
N MET A 715 11.88 -2.83 2.13
CA MET A 715 12.32 -2.05 3.30
C MET A 715 12.11 -0.54 3.14
N ALA A 716 12.30 -0.01 1.92
CA ALA A 716 11.98 1.39 1.63
C ALA A 716 10.47 1.67 1.76
N TRP A 717 9.63 0.77 1.26
CA TRP A 717 8.18 0.87 1.41
C TRP A 717 7.75 0.76 2.88
N VAL A 718 8.25 -0.21 3.65
CA VAL A 718 7.95 -0.34 5.08
C VAL A 718 8.31 0.93 5.83
N ARG A 719 9.49 1.51 5.56
CA ARG A 719 9.90 2.79 6.16
C ARG A 719 8.89 3.88 5.86
N GLU A 720 8.45 4.04 4.61
CA GLU A 720 7.45 5.04 4.23
C GLU A 720 6.09 4.76 4.88
N GLU A 721 5.58 3.54 4.80
CA GLU A 721 4.27 3.15 5.31
C GLU A 721 4.16 3.37 6.83
N VAL A 722 5.17 2.94 7.59
CA VAL A 722 5.21 3.07 9.05
C VAL A 722 5.41 4.52 9.50
N THR A 723 6.27 5.28 8.83
CA THR A 723 6.63 6.64 9.28
C THR A 723 5.74 7.73 8.73
N GLN A 724 4.95 7.46 7.67
CA GLN A 724 4.16 8.48 6.97
C GLN A 724 2.68 8.14 6.77
N ARG A 725 2.26 6.88 6.89
CA ARG A 725 0.87 6.48 6.52
C ARG A 725 0.09 5.82 7.65
N ILE A 726 0.73 4.99 8.47
CA ILE A 726 0.08 4.30 9.60
C ILE A 726 -0.25 5.30 10.73
N ALA A 727 -1.42 5.11 11.35
CA ALA A 727 -1.88 5.85 12.53
C ALA A 727 -1.89 7.39 12.34
N THR A 728 -2.69 7.91 11.41
CA THR A 728 -3.00 9.35 11.35
C THR A 728 -3.67 9.80 12.66
N CYS A 729 -3.21 10.91 13.24
CA CYS A 729 -3.75 11.38 14.52
C CYS A 729 -4.92 12.37 14.36
N GLN A 730 -5.44 12.54 13.16
CA GLN A 730 -6.59 13.40 12.87
C GLN A 730 -7.86 13.09 13.69
N PRO A 731 -8.17 11.81 14.04
CA PRO A 731 -9.27 11.53 14.96
C PRO A 731 -9.07 12.11 16.37
N LEU A 732 -7.82 12.30 16.83
CA LEU A 732 -7.51 12.90 18.12
C LEU A 732 -7.86 14.39 18.16
N SER A 733 -7.45 15.15 17.13
CA SER A 733 -7.87 16.56 17.01
C SER A 733 -9.38 16.67 16.83
N GLY A 734 -9.99 15.77 16.06
CA GLY A 734 -11.45 15.71 15.91
C GLY A 734 -12.21 15.42 17.21
N ALA A 735 -11.63 14.59 18.10
CA ALA A 735 -12.20 14.32 19.41
C ALA A 735 -12.10 15.54 20.34
N LEU A 736 -10.97 16.25 20.32
CA LEU A 736 -10.81 17.49 21.08
C LEU A 736 -11.77 18.59 20.60
N ASP A 737 -11.91 18.76 19.28
CA ASP A 737 -12.86 19.70 18.68
C ASP A 737 -14.30 19.31 19.03
N SER A 738 -14.64 18.01 18.99
CA SER A 738 -15.95 17.51 19.38
C SER A 738 -16.24 17.74 20.86
N GLY A 739 -15.24 17.56 21.73
CA GLY A 739 -15.34 17.86 23.16
C GLY A 739 -15.62 19.33 23.42
N ARG A 740 -14.93 20.24 22.72
CA ARG A 740 -15.18 21.69 22.77
C ARG A 740 -16.61 22.00 22.34
N VAL A 741 -17.06 21.47 21.20
CA VAL A 741 -18.43 21.70 20.69
C VAL A 741 -19.48 21.16 21.67
N ILE A 742 -19.26 19.98 22.27
CA ILE A 742 -20.19 19.42 23.26
C ILE A 742 -20.29 20.35 24.48
N LEU A 743 -19.15 20.76 25.07
CA LEU A 743 -19.16 21.55 26.30
C LEU A 743 -19.59 23.01 26.05
N CYS A 744 -19.01 23.66 25.07
CA CYS A 744 -19.14 25.10 24.89
C CYS A 744 -20.35 25.45 24.06
N ASP A 745 -20.50 24.77 22.93
CA ASP A 745 -21.66 24.99 22.11
C ASP A 745 -22.86 24.32 22.80
N MET A 746 -22.93 22.98 22.87
CA MET A 746 -24.16 22.24 23.24
C MET A 746 -24.64 22.42 24.69
N VAL A 747 -23.75 22.86 25.60
CA VAL A 747 -24.07 22.97 27.04
C VAL A 747 -23.96 24.41 27.53
N ALA A 748 -22.80 25.06 27.36
CA ALA A 748 -22.57 26.38 27.95
C ALA A 748 -23.41 27.50 27.33
N ASP A 749 -23.59 27.52 26.00
CA ASP A 749 -24.42 28.56 25.34
C ASP A 749 -25.89 28.55 25.79
N PRO A 750 -26.64 27.43 25.71
CA PRO A 750 -28.03 27.41 26.14
C PRO A 750 -28.16 27.66 27.65
N TRP A 751 -27.22 27.18 28.47
CA TRP A 751 -27.15 27.53 29.88
C TRP A 751 -27.01 29.03 30.10
N ASN A 752 -26.12 29.66 29.34
CA ASN A 752 -25.84 31.09 29.48
C ASN A 752 -26.99 31.97 28.99
N ALA A 753 -27.60 31.58 27.87
CA ALA A 753 -28.80 32.24 27.38
C ALA A 753 -29.97 32.15 28.37
N PHE A 754 -30.11 31.03 29.08
CA PHE A 754 -31.17 30.82 30.06
C PHE A 754 -31.11 31.83 31.22
N TRP A 755 -29.99 31.92 31.94
CA TRP A 755 -29.89 32.88 33.06
C TRP A 755 -29.91 34.32 32.56
N PHE A 756 -29.38 34.60 31.36
CA PHE A 756 -29.39 35.94 30.77
C PHE A 756 -30.83 36.41 30.48
N CYS A 757 -31.66 35.55 29.90
CA CYS A 757 -33.07 35.85 29.66
C CYS A 757 -33.86 36.05 30.96
N LEU A 758 -33.60 35.24 31.99
CA LEU A 758 -34.21 35.43 33.31
C LEU A 758 -33.70 36.70 34.01
N GLY A 759 -32.43 37.05 33.85
CA GLY A 759 -31.84 38.29 34.34
C GLY A 759 -32.48 39.52 33.71
N TRP A 760 -32.68 39.48 32.39
CA TRP A 760 -33.45 40.48 31.65
C TRP A 760 -34.87 40.61 32.20
N CYS A 761 -35.58 39.49 32.39
CA CYS A 761 -36.92 39.50 32.97
C CYS A 761 -36.92 40.17 34.36
N THR A 762 -35.96 39.81 35.21
CA THR A 762 -35.80 40.35 36.56
C THR A 762 -35.60 41.87 36.55
N PHE A 763 -34.80 42.37 35.62
CA PHE A 763 -34.60 43.81 35.42
C PHE A 763 -35.90 44.52 35.03
N PHE A 764 -36.66 43.96 34.08
CA PHE A 764 -37.94 44.54 33.61
C PHE A 764 -39.12 44.34 34.58
N LEU A 765 -38.99 43.50 35.62
CA LEU A 765 -39.98 43.43 36.71
C LEU A 765 -40.08 44.75 37.47
N ILE A 766 -38.97 45.50 37.62
CA ILE A 766 -38.96 46.79 38.35
C ILE A 766 -39.91 47.82 37.69
N PRO A 767 -39.74 48.19 36.40
CA PRO A 767 -40.67 49.12 35.74
C PRO A 767 -42.08 48.53 35.62
N SER A 768 -42.22 47.21 35.42
CA SER A 768 -43.52 46.53 35.40
C SER A 768 -44.30 46.74 36.70
N ILE A 769 -43.65 46.59 37.86
CA ILE A 769 -44.26 46.86 39.18
C ILE A 769 -44.73 48.32 39.28
N VAL A 770 -43.89 49.29 38.89
CA VAL A 770 -44.21 50.72 38.97
C VAL A 770 -45.43 51.05 38.11
N PHE A 771 -45.43 50.60 36.85
CA PHE A 771 -46.53 50.84 35.94
C PHE A 771 -47.80 50.09 36.38
N ALA A 772 -47.71 48.84 36.84
CA ALA A 772 -48.86 48.08 37.34
C ALA A 772 -49.52 48.77 38.55
N ILE A 773 -48.73 49.25 39.51
CA ILE A 773 -49.24 49.99 40.68
C ILE A 773 -49.95 51.28 40.22
N LYS A 774 -49.35 52.04 39.31
CA LYS A 774 -49.92 53.30 38.81
C LYS A 774 -51.19 53.07 37.99
N THR A 775 -51.17 52.14 37.04
CA THR A 775 -52.31 51.75 36.20
C THR A 775 -53.48 51.21 37.02
N SER A 776 -53.22 50.41 38.07
CA SER A 776 -54.29 49.88 38.95
C SER A 776 -55.15 50.95 39.63
N LYS A 777 -54.63 52.18 39.80
CA LYS A 777 -55.38 53.31 40.38
C LYS A 777 -56.45 53.84 39.41
N TYR A 778 -56.16 53.81 38.11
CA TYR A 778 -57.06 54.31 37.07
C TYR A 778 -58.21 53.35 36.75
N PHE A 779 -58.04 52.06 37.03
CA PHE A 779 -59.10 51.05 36.88
C PHE A 779 -60.10 51.02 38.06
N ARG A 780 -59.82 51.75 39.15
CA ARG A 780 -60.70 51.88 40.33
C ARG A 780 -61.60 53.11 40.22
N PRO A 781 -62.73 53.16 40.96
CA PRO A 781 -63.63 54.31 40.91
C PRO A 781 -62.98 55.61 41.41
N ILE A 782 -63.16 56.70 40.66
CA ILE A 782 -62.70 58.05 41.00
C ILE A 782 -63.73 58.67 41.94
N ARG A 783 -63.29 59.14 43.11
CA ARG A 783 -64.20 59.78 44.07
C ARG A 783 -64.24 61.27 43.77
N LYS A 784 -65.36 61.78 43.23
CA LYS A 784 -65.62 63.23 43.13
C LYS A 784 -65.71 63.78 44.57
N ARG A 785 -64.70 64.50 45.05
CA ARG A 785 -64.90 65.38 46.23
C ARG A 785 -65.66 66.58 45.69
N LEU A 786 -66.88 66.84 46.17
CA LEU A 786 -67.41 68.19 46.10
C LEU A 786 -66.41 69.09 46.83
N SER A 787 -65.74 69.99 46.10
CA SER A 787 -64.96 71.06 46.68
C SER A 787 -65.92 71.98 47.42
N SER A 788 -66.00 71.87 48.74
CA SER A 788 -66.56 72.91 49.60
C SER A 788 -65.62 74.11 49.56
N THR A 789 -65.71 74.89 48.50
CA THR A 789 -65.08 76.20 48.32
C THR A 789 -66.00 77.03 47.41
N SER A 790 -67.23 77.21 47.86
CA SER A 790 -68.00 78.43 47.61
C SER A 790 -68.79 78.72 48.87
N SER A 791 -68.27 79.70 49.61
CA SER A 791 -69.00 80.50 50.59
C SER A 791 -70.34 80.95 50.00
N GLU A 792 -71.39 80.91 50.82
CA GLU A 792 -72.59 81.77 50.74
C GLU A 792 -73.31 81.85 49.38
N GLU A 793 -74.25 80.94 49.15
CA GLU A 793 -75.57 81.27 48.57
C GLU A 793 -76.51 80.06 48.74
N THR A 794 -76.95 79.81 49.97
CA THR A 794 -78.13 79.00 50.23
C THR A 794 -79.37 79.85 49.97
N GLN A 795 -79.91 79.81 48.75
CA GLN A 795 -81.30 80.20 48.53
C GLN A 795 -82.21 79.13 49.17
N LEU A 796 -82.92 79.54 50.22
CA LEU A 796 -84.01 78.80 50.86
C LEU A 796 -85.06 78.42 49.80
N PHE A 797 -85.25 77.12 49.55
CA PHE A 797 -86.52 76.63 49.05
C PHE A 797 -87.54 76.64 50.20
N HIS A 798 -88.41 77.66 50.21
CA HIS A 798 -89.57 77.75 51.07
C HIS A 798 -90.63 76.73 50.61
N ILE A 799 -90.91 75.71 51.44
CA ILE A 799 -92.12 74.88 51.34
C ILE A 799 -93.08 75.34 52.44
N PRO A 800 -94.26 75.89 52.12
CA PRO A 800 -95.22 76.33 53.13
C PRO A 800 -95.93 75.13 53.78
N ARG A 801 -95.91 75.09 55.13
CA ARG A 801 -96.80 74.24 55.93
C ARG A 801 -98.20 74.83 55.91
N VAL A 802 -99.19 74.04 55.50
CA VAL A 802 -100.61 74.31 55.73
C VAL A 802 -101.01 73.66 57.05
N THR A 803 -101.35 74.47 58.05
CA THR A 803 -102.08 74.05 59.25
C THR A 803 -103.55 74.43 59.12
N SER A 804 -104.39 73.39 59.12
CA SER A 804 -105.76 73.29 59.67
C SER A 804 -106.76 74.45 59.52
N LEU A 805 -107.93 74.11 58.97
CA LEU A 805 -109.21 74.59 59.51
C LEU A 805 -110.28 73.50 59.35
N LYS A 806 -110.82 73.07 60.49
CA LYS A 806 -112.09 72.35 60.60
C LYS A 806 -113.23 73.33 60.29
N LEU A 807 -114.24 72.84 59.58
CA LEU A 807 -115.64 73.09 59.90
C LEU A 807 -116.39 71.77 59.76
#